data_AF-A0A2H9R6B0-F1
#
_entry.id   AF-A0A2H9R6B0-F1
#
_cell.length_a   1.000
_cell.length_b   1.000
_cell.length_c   1.000
_cell.angle_alpha   90.00
_cell.angle_beta   90.00
_cell.angle_gamma   90.00
#
_symmetry.space_group_name_H-M   'P 1'
#
loop_
_entity.id
_entity.type
_entity.pdbx_description
1 polymer ?
#
loop_
_entity_poly.entity_id
_entity_poly.type
_entity_poly.pdbx_seq_one_letter_code
_entity_poly.pdbx_strand_id
1 'polypeptide(L)'
;MKFKREICLFEIFILVMMGVAVSYFIHESNNRQFVTGESEGIVWLREKILGYLSNGLVSAEEILWTCPVDNNNSICQEYPYDTCNDECSTDCIENRRENTEICKLGTCIDPSEGTCSANVPQLACQESGGNWFEKEPAQCTPGCCLIGGNANFITQNSCNVLIDRSGIEGEWREVENELECLLIADNQDEGACVLDELPGEGFNCEFVTKSECLGMDGQFYSNQLCTNPELGTICEKTEETTCVPDKDQVYYKDSCGNTANIYDYDKKNNDEYWSFVVSKNESCSLDGNQAECGNCDYLQGSVCGEWVEDSGDDEPLLGEYVCRDLSCIDEWGQERKNGESWCAFDSRIGPDSWPKGDNEKGKEKNDRRSTDLPGSRHYRQLCTDGEVRTDPCQDYRNEICVENRDEEIGFSSSACRLNTWQVCLNTNSDKDSLDRCEKNADCFLKEVRIADKFKFDICAPKYPGGLNLREEFGGEVGESICGLATQTCKVIRIKKLGGDDWINRECLENKFVEGMNNLCTSLGDCGGNVNIEGVYTDDGFSVKGGGKKKLSDSYISVLKTYADKDRWKDQKAEPMSDEELAALFGMTKAEWEASNQGLGTLGMISGGLGIALVYLAGTKAGVGILAKLGLAQLGAWHPPLLEAVGPELSATGGALAGALIGVAITAYLIDVLGIGAGLPQAVVYGLVAMGAYAGAWAGLELLGANLWGDFFALGPYVLFILIIIIIIFALFGIGDTDTWKVTYTCRPWQPPLGGDDCSKCGDGLPCSEYKCQSLGQTCEFVNEGTGEEECVNIAPNDATPPQISPNYDVIEEPFEYADVQNNGFKVVHNELECIPAYTLVQLGVSLNEYGQCKYDVDRNVGFEDMEFWFGGRSLFKEDHSMALLLPSLESLGVYGVDPDRRADFNMYMKCRDGSGNVNEADYNIQFCISPENDLTPPILSKFNPSSPAYANINATEKDVSFYTNEPAECRWDSSDISYDDMINEVNCINGINEGTLFGWACNTSLTITEDENDYYFRCEDKPWESEDRNANQQGTLYEITRTLNPLVIDKIRTDPEAVNGVIVSGTITAEVELIVEISGGAPGAVECWWGDEGKLIDKFRTNDDITHTYNFAYLTEGDYHREISCWDIADNRAESEIDFRVELDTQGPAITRVYDRNNKLNVITNENSECSYSHNSCSFIFGGENVFEMIGDGLRHTADFDETLNYYVKCKDDFNNVGQCLTIRAGY
;
A
#
# COMPACT_ATOMS: atom_id res chain seq x y z
N MET A 1 -20.90 13.92 -80.57
CA MET A 1 -21.62 15.21 -80.48
C MET A 1 -23.14 15.04 -80.65
N LYS A 2 -23.75 14.10 -79.92
CA LYS A 2 -25.22 13.88 -79.81
C LYS A 2 -25.70 13.74 -78.34
N PHE A 3 -24.77 13.56 -77.40
CA PHE A 3 -25.06 13.34 -75.98
C PHE A 3 -25.27 14.61 -75.14
N LYS A 4 -24.91 15.81 -75.63
CA LYS A 4 -25.09 17.08 -74.90
C LYS A 4 -26.46 17.75 -75.09
N ARG A 5 -27.36 17.16 -75.89
CA ARG A 5 -28.68 17.76 -76.21
C ARG A 5 -29.86 17.10 -75.47
N GLU A 6 -29.68 15.88 -74.94
CA GLU A 6 -30.71 15.18 -74.16
C GLU A 6 -30.66 15.54 -72.66
N ILE A 7 -29.47 15.84 -72.12
CA ILE A 7 -29.29 16.24 -70.71
C ILE A 7 -29.97 17.59 -70.42
N CYS A 8 -29.85 18.59 -71.32
CA CYS A 8 -30.57 19.87 -71.14
C CYS A 8 -32.09 19.76 -71.27
N LEU A 9 -32.65 18.74 -71.93
CA LEU A 9 -34.10 18.56 -72.03
C LEU A 9 -34.67 17.83 -70.79
N PHE A 10 -33.86 17.00 -70.14
CA PHE A 10 -34.19 16.33 -68.89
C PHE A 10 -34.13 17.30 -67.68
N GLU A 11 -33.15 18.21 -67.65
CA GLU A 11 -33.03 19.25 -66.61
C GLU A 11 -34.19 20.28 -66.66
N ILE A 12 -34.70 20.60 -67.86
CA ILE A 12 -35.87 21.47 -68.04
C ILE A 12 -37.18 20.78 -67.61
N PHE A 13 -37.26 19.45 -67.74
CA PHE A 13 -38.43 18.67 -67.29
C PHE A 13 -38.51 18.58 -65.76
N ILE A 14 -37.37 18.45 -65.07
CA ILE A 14 -37.30 18.42 -63.59
C ILE A 14 -37.65 19.80 -62.98
N LEU A 15 -37.19 20.90 -63.59
CA LEU A 15 -37.48 22.26 -63.13
C LEU A 15 -38.97 22.67 -63.28
N VAL A 16 -39.70 22.07 -64.21
CA VAL A 16 -41.15 22.33 -64.40
C VAL A 16 -42.02 21.47 -63.46
N MET A 17 -41.54 20.28 -63.05
CA MET A 17 -42.25 19.41 -62.11
C MET A 17 -42.08 19.84 -60.64
N MET A 18 -40.96 20.51 -60.29
CA MET A 18 -40.75 21.06 -58.95
C MET A 18 -41.63 22.29 -58.64
N GLY A 19 -42.24 22.93 -59.63
CA GLY A 19 -43.11 24.09 -59.47
C GLY A 19 -44.55 23.80 -59.05
N VAL A 20 -44.99 22.54 -58.99
CA VAL A 20 -46.39 22.17 -58.71
C VAL A 20 -46.58 21.47 -57.35
N ALA A 21 -45.51 21.13 -56.63
CA ALA A 21 -45.61 20.47 -55.32
C ALA A 21 -45.63 21.42 -54.11
N VAL A 22 -45.28 22.72 -54.27
CA VAL A 22 -45.19 23.71 -53.16
C VAL A 22 -46.48 24.53 -52.98
N SER A 23 -47.64 24.05 -53.42
CA SER A 23 -48.92 24.76 -53.22
C SER A 23 -50.10 23.87 -52.82
N TYR A 24 -49.87 22.67 -52.30
CA TYR A 24 -50.95 21.80 -51.81
C TYR A 24 -50.86 21.38 -50.33
N PHE A 25 -49.74 21.58 -49.62
CA PHE A 25 -49.62 21.17 -48.21
C PHE A 25 -49.64 22.30 -47.16
N ILE A 26 -49.89 23.56 -47.57
CA ILE A 26 -50.25 24.64 -46.64
C ILE A 26 -51.75 24.96 -46.80
N HIS A 27 -52.63 23.98 -46.59
CA HIS A 27 -54.06 24.22 -46.35
C HIS A 27 -54.81 22.97 -45.86
N GLU A 28 -54.64 22.56 -44.60
CA GLU A 28 -55.74 22.09 -43.71
C GLU A 28 -55.16 21.45 -42.44
N SER A 29 -55.17 22.24 -41.36
CA SER A 29 -55.31 21.71 -40.00
C SER A 29 -56.80 21.51 -39.72
N ASN A 30 -57.11 20.50 -38.90
CA ASN A 30 -58.40 20.12 -38.29
C ASN A 30 -59.24 19.03 -38.97
N ASN A 31 -59.38 17.96 -38.17
CA ASN A 31 -60.52 17.03 -38.02
C ASN A 31 -60.67 15.80 -38.93
N ARG A 32 -60.49 14.66 -38.25
CA ARG A 32 -61.29 13.41 -38.23
C ARG A 32 -61.79 12.79 -39.54
N GLN A 33 -61.43 11.50 -39.61
CA GLN A 33 -62.15 10.34 -40.18
C GLN A 33 -61.93 9.96 -41.66
N PHE A 34 -61.58 8.68 -41.79
CA PHE A 34 -61.42 7.81 -42.96
C PHE A 34 -62.47 8.00 -44.06
N VAL A 35 -62.07 7.83 -45.33
CA VAL A 35 -62.55 6.76 -46.25
C VAL A 35 -61.65 6.68 -47.50
N THR A 36 -61.46 5.43 -47.91
CA THR A 36 -60.79 4.78 -49.04
C THR A 36 -60.99 5.36 -50.44
N GLY A 37 -60.00 5.18 -51.33
CA GLY A 37 -60.22 5.14 -52.78
C GLY A 37 -58.97 5.43 -53.62
N GLU A 38 -58.21 4.39 -53.95
CA GLU A 38 -57.23 4.42 -55.06
C GLU A 38 -57.93 4.79 -56.37
N SER A 39 -57.37 5.73 -57.13
CA SER A 39 -57.85 6.03 -58.49
C SER A 39 -56.99 5.31 -59.54
N GLU A 40 -57.67 4.61 -60.45
CA GLU A 40 -57.18 3.67 -61.47
C GLU A 40 -56.12 4.21 -62.46
N GLY A 41 -55.71 5.48 -62.36
CA GLY A 41 -54.67 6.08 -63.21
C GLY A 41 -53.24 5.70 -62.83
N ILE A 42 -52.99 5.40 -61.55
CA ILE A 42 -51.66 5.03 -61.04
C ILE A 42 -51.34 3.55 -61.33
N VAL A 43 -52.36 2.70 -61.36
CA VAL A 43 -52.25 1.26 -61.71
C VAL A 43 -51.89 1.08 -63.19
N TRP A 44 -52.39 1.94 -64.09
CA TRP A 44 -52.11 1.88 -65.53
C TRP A 44 -50.66 2.25 -65.90
N LEU A 45 -50.05 3.21 -65.19
CA LEU A 45 -48.64 3.59 -65.41
C LEU A 45 -47.66 2.51 -64.89
N ARG A 46 -48.05 1.77 -63.84
CA ARG A 46 -47.26 0.68 -63.24
C ARG A 46 -47.17 -0.54 -64.16
N GLU A 47 -48.24 -0.91 -64.86
CA GLU A 47 -48.23 -2.06 -65.79
C GLU A 47 -47.41 -1.84 -67.07
N LYS A 48 -47.31 -0.59 -67.55
CA LYS A 48 -46.59 -0.30 -68.81
C LYS A 48 -45.07 -0.18 -68.65
N ILE A 49 -44.57 0.16 -67.47
CA ILE A 49 -43.13 0.27 -67.17
C ILE A 49 -42.54 -1.10 -66.85
N LEU A 50 -43.30 -1.99 -66.18
CA LEU A 50 -42.86 -3.35 -65.86
C LEU A 50 -42.85 -4.32 -67.06
N GLY A 51 -43.61 -4.02 -68.13
CA GLY A 51 -43.62 -4.84 -69.35
C GLY A 51 -42.44 -4.63 -70.32
N TYR A 52 -41.62 -3.59 -70.13
CA TYR A 52 -40.49 -3.30 -71.04
C TYR A 52 -39.14 -3.86 -70.53
N LEU A 53 -39.07 -4.27 -69.25
CA LEU A 53 -37.85 -4.83 -68.64
C LEU A 53 -37.81 -6.37 -68.63
N SER A 54 -38.82 -7.06 -69.16
CA SER A 54 -38.97 -8.52 -69.05
C SER A 54 -38.51 -9.36 -70.26
N ASN A 55 -37.68 -8.83 -71.18
CA ASN A 55 -37.15 -9.63 -72.28
C ASN A 55 -35.63 -9.46 -72.47
N GLY A 56 -34.86 -10.18 -71.66
CA GLY A 56 -33.43 -10.35 -71.86
C GLY A 56 -32.78 -11.28 -70.83
N LEU A 57 -32.56 -12.53 -71.22
CA LEU A 57 -31.59 -13.52 -70.72
C LEU A 57 -32.04 -14.56 -69.68
N VAL A 58 -31.84 -15.83 -70.06
CA VAL A 58 -31.84 -17.05 -69.23
C VAL A 58 -30.49 -17.75 -69.45
N SER A 59 -29.95 -18.34 -68.37
CA SER A 59 -28.94 -19.42 -68.26
C SER A 59 -27.46 -19.06 -68.05
N ALA A 60 -27.04 -19.07 -66.79
CA ALA A 60 -26.06 -20.05 -66.29
C ALA A 60 -26.44 -20.41 -64.83
N GLU A 61 -26.50 -21.69 -64.51
CA GLU A 61 -26.71 -22.18 -63.14
C GLU A 61 -25.34 -22.14 -62.46
N GLU A 62 -25.06 -21.07 -61.71
CA GLU A 62 -23.79 -20.91 -60.99
C GLU A 62 -23.78 -21.79 -59.73
N ILE A 63 -22.74 -22.61 -59.59
CA ILE A 63 -22.44 -23.35 -58.37
C ILE A 63 -21.94 -22.31 -57.37
N LEU A 64 -22.73 -22.06 -56.33
CA LEU A 64 -22.43 -21.10 -55.27
C LEU A 64 -21.81 -21.84 -54.07
N TRP A 65 -20.73 -21.29 -53.54
CA TRP A 65 -20.08 -21.73 -52.31
C TRP A 65 -20.34 -20.71 -51.20
N THR A 66 -20.38 -21.17 -49.95
CA THR A 66 -20.63 -20.30 -48.80
C THR A 66 -19.32 -19.88 -48.20
N CYS A 67 -19.12 -18.58 -48.13
CA CYS A 67 -18.08 -17.93 -47.38
C CYS A 67 -18.54 -17.70 -45.93
N PRO A 68 -17.88 -18.29 -44.92
CA PRO A 68 -18.25 -18.09 -43.51
C PRO A 68 -18.15 -16.63 -43.07
N VAL A 69 -17.10 -15.94 -43.47
CA VAL A 69 -16.89 -14.50 -43.25
C VAL A 69 -16.21 -13.93 -44.48
N ASP A 70 -16.81 -12.96 -45.14
CA ASP A 70 -16.23 -12.34 -46.33
C ASP A 70 -15.14 -11.31 -45.97
N ASN A 71 -14.42 -10.82 -46.98
CA ASN A 71 -13.38 -9.79 -46.78
C ASN A 71 -13.92 -8.43 -46.28
N ASN A 72 -15.25 -8.24 -46.26
CA ASN A 72 -15.92 -7.08 -45.70
C ASN A 72 -16.58 -7.40 -44.35
N ASN A 73 -16.16 -8.49 -43.69
CA ASN A 73 -16.67 -8.98 -42.41
C ASN A 73 -18.16 -9.36 -42.40
N SER A 74 -18.77 -9.56 -43.57
CA SER A 74 -20.13 -10.06 -43.68
C SER A 74 -20.14 -11.57 -43.48
N ILE A 75 -20.94 -12.04 -42.52
CA ILE A 75 -21.02 -13.45 -42.16
C ILE A 75 -21.94 -14.19 -43.14
N CYS A 76 -21.52 -15.38 -43.57
CA CYS A 76 -22.30 -16.35 -44.33
C CYS A 76 -22.83 -15.86 -45.69
N GLN A 77 -21.92 -15.38 -46.53
CA GLN A 77 -22.24 -14.91 -47.89
C GLN A 77 -22.06 -16.02 -48.93
N GLU A 78 -22.85 -16.02 -50.00
CA GLU A 78 -22.68 -16.95 -51.11
C GLU A 78 -22.00 -16.27 -52.29
N TYR A 79 -20.96 -16.90 -52.81
CA TYR A 79 -20.27 -16.45 -54.02
C TYR A 79 -20.18 -17.57 -55.05
N PRO A 80 -20.07 -17.25 -56.34
CA PRO A 80 -19.70 -18.24 -57.36
C PRO A 80 -18.44 -19.00 -56.96
N TYR A 81 -18.41 -20.32 -57.16
CA TYR A 81 -17.32 -21.19 -56.68
C TYR A 81 -15.93 -20.74 -57.15
N ASP A 82 -15.86 -20.13 -58.33
CA ASP A 82 -14.62 -19.66 -58.96
C ASP A 82 -14.09 -18.35 -58.38
N THR A 83 -14.92 -17.59 -57.67
CA THR A 83 -14.53 -16.33 -57.02
C THR A 83 -14.66 -16.38 -55.49
N CYS A 84 -15.20 -17.45 -54.91
CA CYS A 84 -15.53 -17.48 -53.48
C CYS A 84 -14.29 -17.31 -52.58
N ASN A 85 -13.21 -18.06 -52.81
CA ASN A 85 -12.01 -17.96 -51.97
C ASN A 85 -11.28 -16.61 -52.13
N ASP A 86 -11.50 -15.88 -53.22
CA ASP A 86 -10.90 -14.56 -53.41
C ASP A 86 -11.69 -13.48 -52.65
N GLU A 87 -12.99 -13.68 -52.44
CA GLU A 87 -13.89 -12.77 -51.73
C GLU A 87 -14.07 -13.14 -50.25
N CYS A 88 -13.62 -14.33 -49.84
CA CYS A 88 -13.77 -14.84 -48.49
C CYS A 88 -12.51 -14.69 -47.65
N SER A 89 -12.66 -14.25 -46.40
CA SER A 89 -11.53 -14.14 -45.46
C SER A 89 -11.12 -15.51 -44.88
N THR A 90 -11.98 -16.52 -45.04
CA THR A 90 -11.77 -17.92 -44.64
C THR A 90 -11.98 -18.86 -45.84
N ASP A 91 -11.56 -20.13 -45.75
CA ASP A 91 -11.79 -21.08 -46.84
C ASP A 91 -13.30 -21.24 -47.10
N CYS A 92 -13.72 -21.06 -48.35
CA CYS A 92 -15.11 -21.23 -48.72
C CYS A 92 -15.55 -22.70 -48.58
N ILE A 93 -16.76 -22.86 -48.07
CA ILE A 93 -17.40 -24.16 -47.91
C ILE A 93 -18.11 -24.51 -49.22
N GLU A 94 -17.81 -25.69 -49.77
CA GLU A 94 -18.32 -26.18 -51.06
C GLU A 94 -19.81 -26.59 -51.01
N ASN A 95 -20.66 -25.72 -50.48
CA ASN A 95 -22.09 -25.89 -50.35
C ASN A 95 -22.80 -24.53 -50.32
N ARG A 96 -24.10 -24.52 -50.59
CA ARG A 96 -24.93 -23.31 -50.45
C ARG A 96 -25.16 -22.95 -48.98
N ARG A 97 -25.43 -21.69 -48.70
CA ARG A 97 -25.60 -21.12 -47.34
C ARG A 97 -26.64 -21.87 -46.55
N GLU A 98 -27.73 -22.25 -47.22
CA GLU A 98 -28.82 -23.06 -46.65
C GLU A 98 -28.41 -24.48 -46.22
N ASN A 99 -27.30 -25.00 -46.77
CA ASN A 99 -26.77 -26.34 -46.50
C ASN A 99 -25.43 -26.32 -45.74
N THR A 100 -24.98 -25.14 -45.31
CA THR A 100 -23.73 -24.93 -44.56
C THR A 100 -24.06 -24.75 -43.08
N GLU A 101 -23.60 -25.67 -42.23
CA GLU A 101 -24.08 -25.81 -40.85
C GLU A 101 -23.85 -24.55 -40.00
N ILE A 102 -22.65 -23.97 -40.03
CA ILE A 102 -22.32 -22.73 -39.31
C ILE A 102 -23.08 -21.48 -39.81
N CYS A 103 -23.68 -21.58 -41.00
CA CYS A 103 -24.44 -20.51 -41.65
C CYS A 103 -25.93 -20.77 -41.66
N LYS A 104 -26.35 -21.88 -41.06
CA LYS A 104 -27.74 -22.21 -40.86
C LYS A 104 -28.36 -21.10 -40.01
N LEU A 105 -29.54 -20.65 -40.43
CA LEU A 105 -30.29 -19.63 -39.71
C LEU A 105 -31.10 -20.30 -38.60
N GLY A 106 -31.06 -19.70 -37.43
CA GLY A 106 -31.73 -20.19 -36.23
C GLY A 106 -31.94 -19.04 -35.26
N THR A 107 -32.24 -19.36 -34.01
CA THR A 107 -32.48 -18.37 -32.96
C THR A 107 -31.27 -18.27 -32.05
N CYS A 108 -30.74 -17.05 -31.92
CA CYS A 108 -29.66 -16.73 -31.00
C CYS A 108 -30.22 -16.21 -29.68
N ILE A 109 -29.68 -16.68 -28.55
CA ILE A 109 -30.07 -16.24 -27.21
C ILE A 109 -28.89 -15.55 -26.56
N ASP A 110 -29.09 -14.31 -26.11
CA ASP A 110 -28.17 -13.62 -25.22
C ASP A 110 -28.41 -14.10 -23.77
N PRO A 111 -27.45 -14.80 -23.13
CA PRO A 111 -27.61 -15.32 -21.78
C PRO A 111 -27.57 -14.23 -20.69
N SER A 112 -27.06 -13.03 -21.00
CA SER A 112 -26.88 -11.94 -20.05
C SER A 112 -28.09 -10.99 -19.99
N GLU A 113 -28.70 -10.72 -21.15
CA GLU A 113 -29.89 -9.85 -21.25
C GLU A 113 -31.20 -10.65 -21.43
N GLY A 114 -31.10 -11.97 -21.66
CA GLY A 114 -32.25 -12.86 -21.84
C GLY A 114 -33.01 -12.66 -23.16
N THR A 115 -32.45 -11.93 -24.12
CA THR A 115 -33.09 -11.59 -25.39
C THR A 115 -32.87 -12.68 -26.44
N CYS A 116 -33.86 -12.87 -27.32
CA CYS A 116 -33.79 -13.83 -28.41
C CYS A 116 -33.86 -13.12 -29.76
N SER A 117 -32.93 -13.47 -30.66
CA SER A 117 -32.87 -12.94 -32.01
C SER A 117 -33.05 -14.07 -33.01
N ALA A 118 -34.17 -14.07 -33.74
CA ALA A 118 -34.47 -15.07 -34.75
C ALA A 118 -33.74 -14.80 -36.08
N ASN A 119 -33.56 -15.83 -36.90
CA ASN A 119 -32.89 -15.79 -38.21
C ASN A 119 -31.43 -15.33 -38.16
N VAL A 120 -30.73 -15.62 -37.08
CA VAL A 120 -29.30 -15.33 -36.92
C VAL A 120 -28.50 -16.55 -37.38
N PRO A 121 -27.43 -16.38 -38.20
CA PRO A 121 -26.50 -17.47 -38.50
C PRO A 121 -25.84 -18.03 -37.23
N GLN A 122 -25.60 -19.34 -37.18
CA GLN A 122 -24.97 -19.98 -36.01
C GLN A 122 -23.64 -19.33 -35.62
N LEU A 123 -22.79 -19.04 -36.60
CA LEU A 123 -21.49 -18.41 -36.39
C LEU A 123 -21.62 -17.04 -35.71
N ALA A 124 -22.49 -16.17 -36.23
CA ALA A 124 -22.70 -14.82 -35.71
C ALA A 124 -23.20 -14.82 -34.25
N CYS A 125 -24.01 -15.82 -33.89
CA CYS A 125 -24.49 -15.96 -32.52
C CYS A 125 -23.38 -16.36 -31.54
N GLN A 126 -22.55 -17.33 -31.95
CA GLN A 126 -21.46 -17.85 -31.12
C GLN A 126 -20.36 -16.80 -30.90
N GLU A 127 -20.03 -16.01 -31.92
CA GLU A 127 -19.07 -14.90 -31.81
C GLU A 127 -19.58 -13.77 -30.89
N SER A 128 -20.89 -13.61 -30.79
CA SER A 128 -21.53 -12.65 -29.88
C SER A 128 -21.66 -13.18 -28.44
N GLY A 129 -21.11 -14.35 -28.11
CA GLY A 129 -21.25 -14.99 -26.81
C GLY A 129 -22.64 -15.58 -26.53
N GLY A 130 -23.50 -15.66 -27.55
CA GLY A 130 -24.87 -16.15 -27.46
C GLY A 130 -24.99 -17.67 -27.71
N ASN A 131 -26.08 -18.26 -27.22
CA ASN A 131 -26.41 -19.66 -27.45
C ASN A 131 -27.33 -19.81 -28.66
N TRP A 132 -26.88 -20.52 -29.69
CA TRP A 132 -27.62 -20.67 -30.94
C TRP A 132 -28.43 -21.98 -31.01
N PHE A 133 -29.66 -21.91 -31.53
CA PHE A 133 -30.55 -23.04 -31.69
C PHE A 133 -31.17 -23.07 -33.09
N GLU A 134 -31.19 -24.25 -33.73
CA GLU A 134 -31.70 -24.40 -35.10
C GLU A 134 -33.20 -24.09 -35.23
N LYS A 135 -33.97 -24.39 -34.20
CA LYS A 135 -35.37 -23.99 -34.08
C LYS A 135 -35.52 -23.11 -32.87
N GLU A 136 -36.42 -22.13 -32.99
CA GLU A 136 -36.77 -21.26 -31.89
C GLU A 136 -37.12 -22.09 -30.65
N PRO A 137 -36.29 -22.04 -29.59
CA PRO A 137 -36.54 -22.81 -28.40
C PRO A 137 -37.70 -22.16 -27.62
N ALA A 138 -38.40 -22.96 -26.81
CA ALA A 138 -39.59 -22.49 -26.09
C ALA A 138 -39.33 -21.23 -25.25
N GLN A 139 -38.13 -21.09 -24.68
CA GLN A 139 -37.71 -19.93 -23.89
C GLN A 139 -37.64 -18.59 -24.66
N CYS A 140 -37.72 -18.62 -25.99
CA CYS A 140 -37.74 -17.44 -26.84
C CYS A 140 -39.15 -17.00 -27.25
N THR A 141 -40.17 -17.76 -26.87
CA THR A 141 -41.56 -17.34 -27.10
C THR A 141 -41.87 -16.20 -26.13
N PRO A 142 -42.22 -14.99 -26.62
CA PRO A 142 -42.57 -13.88 -25.74
C PRO A 142 -43.90 -14.17 -25.05
N GLY A 143 -44.00 -13.73 -23.80
CA GLY A 143 -45.17 -13.80 -22.95
C GLY A 143 -45.33 -12.48 -22.23
N CYS A 144 -46.23 -12.41 -21.27
CA CYS A 144 -46.50 -11.19 -20.53
C CYS A 144 -45.68 -11.09 -19.25
N CYS A 145 -44.77 -10.12 -19.19
CA CYS A 145 -44.03 -9.73 -18.01
C CYS A 145 -44.82 -8.65 -17.25
N LEU A 146 -45.33 -8.99 -16.08
CA LEU A 146 -46.10 -8.10 -15.21
C LEU A 146 -45.17 -7.57 -14.12
N ILE A 147 -44.95 -6.26 -14.08
CA ILE A 147 -44.03 -5.64 -13.13
C ILE A 147 -44.57 -4.27 -12.68
N GLY A 148 -44.73 -4.09 -11.36
CA GLY A 148 -45.22 -2.83 -10.79
C GLY A 148 -46.52 -2.30 -11.40
N GLY A 149 -47.48 -3.20 -11.71
CA GLY A 149 -48.77 -2.85 -12.33
C GLY A 149 -48.73 -2.56 -13.84
N ASN A 150 -47.59 -2.79 -14.51
CA ASN A 150 -47.45 -2.66 -15.96
C ASN A 150 -47.21 -4.02 -16.63
N ALA A 151 -47.71 -4.19 -17.86
CA ALA A 151 -47.50 -5.38 -18.68
C ALA A 151 -46.53 -5.11 -19.85
N ASN A 152 -45.50 -5.93 -19.98
CA ASN A 152 -44.52 -5.88 -21.08
C ASN A 152 -44.49 -7.24 -21.81
N PHE A 153 -44.70 -7.27 -23.13
CA PHE A 153 -44.69 -8.51 -23.91
C PHE A 153 -43.26 -8.90 -24.33
N ILE A 154 -42.56 -9.62 -23.46
CA ILE A 154 -41.12 -9.96 -23.58
C ILE A 154 -40.87 -11.43 -23.21
N THR A 155 -39.65 -11.95 -23.38
CA THR A 155 -39.29 -13.33 -23.02
C THR A 155 -39.17 -13.51 -21.49
N GLN A 156 -39.32 -14.74 -21.00
CA GLN A 156 -39.24 -15.03 -19.55
C GLN A 156 -37.91 -14.60 -18.93
N ASN A 157 -36.78 -14.89 -19.60
CA ASN A 157 -35.46 -14.50 -19.08
C ASN A 157 -35.25 -12.99 -19.09
N SER A 158 -35.74 -12.28 -20.12
CA SER A 158 -35.67 -10.81 -20.16
C SER A 158 -36.54 -10.18 -19.08
N CYS A 159 -37.68 -10.81 -18.75
CA CYS A 159 -38.51 -10.40 -17.62
C CYS A 159 -37.78 -10.58 -16.27
N ASN A 160 -37.10 -11.71 -16.05
CA ASN A 160 -36.34 -11.93 -14.82
C ASN A 160 -35.21 -10.90 -14.65
N VAL A 161 -34.46 -10.60 -15.73
CA VAL A 161 -33.42 -9.56 -15.70
C VAL A 161 -34.01 -8.17 -15.40
N LEU A 162 -35.20 -7.87 -15.92
CA LEU A 162 -35.91 -6.62 -15.66
C LEU A 162 -36.40 -6.53 -14.21
N ILE A 163 -36.91 -7.63 -13.64
CA ILE A 163 -37.29 -7.75 -12.23
C ILE A 163 -36.06 -7.52 -11.33
N ASP A 164 -34.97 -8.24 -11.59
CA ASP A 164 -33.73 -8.15 -10.80
C ASP A 164 -33.11 -6.74 -10.83
N ARG A 165 -33.12 -6.06 -11.99
CA ARG A 165 -32.56 -4.70 -12.12
C ARG A 165 -33.45 -3.61 -11.53
N SER A 166 -34.76 -3.82 -11.53
CA SER A 166 -35.73 -2.85 -11.05
C SER A 166 -35.96 -2.95 -9.54
N GLY A 167 -35.70 -4.13 -8.96
CA GLY A 167 -35.95 -4.41 -7.54
C GLY A 167 -37.45 -4.43 -7.19
N ILE A 168 -38.32 -4.53 -8.19
CA ILE A 168 -39.78 -4.55 -8.05
C ILE A 168 -40.29 -5.95 -8.33
N GLU A 169 -41.17 -6.48 -7.49
CA GLU A 169 -41.79 -7.78 -7.72
C GLU A 169 -42.53 -7.84 -9.06
N GLY A 170 -42.37 -8.96 -9.75
CA GLY A 170 -43.01 -9.20 -11.03
C GLY A 170 -43.07 -10.67 -11.38
N GLU A 171 -43.88 -11.00 -12.37
CA GLU A 171 -44.07 -12.37 -12.85
C GLU A 171 -44.16 -12.41 -14.37
N TRP A 172 -43.77 -13.55 -14.96
CA TRP A 172 -43.92 -13.80 -16.39
C TRP A 172 -44.99 -14.87 -16.64
N ARG A 173 -45.96 -14.56 -17.50
CA ARG A 173 -47.05 -15.47 -17.89
C ARG A 173 -47.03 -15.75 -19.38
N GLU A 174 -47.26 -17.00 -19.78
CA GLU A 174 -47.39 -17.36 -21.19
C GLU A 174 -48.72 -16.82 -21.76
N VAL A 175 -48.65 -16.05 -22.85
CA VAL A 175 -49.82 -15.51 -23.56
C VAL A 175 -49.61 -15.58 -25.06
N GLU A 176 -50.68 -15.66 -25.87
CA GLU A 176 -50.53 -15.89 -27.31
C GLU A 176 -50.09 -14.64 -28.08
N ASN A 177 -50.34 -13.44 -27.54
CA ASN A 177 -50.03 -12.18 -28.21
C ASN A 177 -49.95 -10.97 -27.26
N GLU A 178 -49.37 -9.87 -27.75
CA GLU A 178 -49.21 -8.61 -27.03
C GLU A 178 -50.54 -7.97 -26.59
N LEU A 179 -51.63 -8.13 -27.37
CA LEU A 179 -52.93 -7.60 -27.01
C LEU A 179 -53.52 -8.33 -25.78
N GLU A 180 -53.31 -9.63 -25.67
CA GLU A 180 -53.66 -10.42 -24.49
C GLU A 180 -52.80 -10.01 -23.28
N CYS A 181 -51.52 -9.72 -23.48
CA CYS A 181 -50.66 -9.19 -22.41
C CYS A 181 -51.15 -7.84 -21.85
N LEU A 182 -51.51 -6.90 -22.73
CA LEU A 182 -52.07 -5.61 -22.33
C LEU A 182 -53.42 -5.75 -21.61
N LEU A 183 -54.23 -6.74 -21.98
CA LEU A 183 -55.48 -7.05 -21.28
C LEU A 183 -55.26 -7.62 -19.88
N ILE A 184 -54.12 -8.25 -19.60
CA ILE A 184 -53.79 -8.75 -18.25
C ILE A 184 -53.49 -7.60 -17.29
N ALA A 185 -52.77 -6.54 -17.72
CA ALA A 185 -52.58 -5.34 -16.89
C ALA A 185 -53.90 -4.62 -16.58
N ASP A 186 -54.83 -4.57 -17.54
CA ASP A 186 -56.19 -4.02 -17.35
C ASP A 186 -57.09 -4.93 -16.48
N ASN A 187 -56.62 -6.15 -16.15
CA ASN A 187 -57.26 -7.11 -15.26
C ASN A 187 -56.60 -7.19 -13.85
N GLN A 188 -55.57 -6.37 -13.57
CA GLN A 188 -54.93 -6.27 -12.27
C GLN A 188 -55.54 -5.20 -11.34
N ASP A 189 -56.54 -4.43 -11.81
CA ASP A 189 -57.30 -3.53 -10.95
C ASP A 189 -57.88 -4.31 -9.76
N GLU A 190 -57.58 -3.89 -8.52
CA GLU A 190 -58.17 -4.42 -7.30
C GLU A 190 -59.52 -3.73 -7.00
N GLY A 191 -60.48 -4.49 -6.50
CA GLY A 191 -61.83 -4.00 -6.24
C GLY A 191 -62.75 -5.07 -5.68
N ALA A 192 -63.96 -4.66 -5.31
CA ALA A 192 -64.97 -5.56 -4.79
C ALA A 192 -65.48 -6.50 -5.89
N CYS A 193 -65.35 -7.80 -5.64
CA CYS A 193 -65.95 -8.85 -6.46
C CYS A 193 -67.22 -9.38 -5.79
N VAL A 194 -68.39 -8.99 -6.30
CA VAL A 194 -69.67 -9.44 -5.75
C VAL A 194 -70.04 -10.79 -6.36
N LEU A 195 -70.15 -11.82 -5.52
CA LEU A 195 -70.47 -13.20 -5.87
C LEU A 195 -71.96 -13.49 -5.68
N ASP A 196 -72.41 -14.68 -6.09
CA ASP A 196 -73.81 -15.10 -6.02
C ASP A 196 -74.42 -15.06 -4.61
N GLU A 197 -75.75 -14.86 -4.56
CA GLU A 197 -76.52 -14.74 -3.31
C GLU A 197 -76.54 -16.06 -2.52
N LEU A 198 -76.08 -16.00 -1.27
CA LEU A 198 -76.20 -17.11 -0.31
C LEU A 198 -77.67 -17.24 0.14
N PRO A 199 -78.27 -18.45 0.11
CA PRO A 199 -79.69 -18.63 0.41
C PRO A 199 -80.07 -18.17 1.83
N GLY A 200 -80.67 -16.98 1.92
CA GLY A 200 -81.19 -16.40 3.17
C GLY A 200 -80.25 -15.42 3.88
N GLU A 201 -79.06 -15.12 3.32
CA GLU A 201 -78.04 -14.31 4.01
C GLU A 201 -77.50 -13.12 3.19
N GLY A 202 -77.59 -13.09 1.84
CA GLY A 202 -77.19 -11.95 0.99
C GLY A 202 -76.07 -12.29 -0.01
N PHE A 203 -75.50 -11.30 -0.71
CA PHE A 203 -74.41 -11.51 -1.67
C PHE A 203 -73.04 -11.60 -0.96
N ASN A 204 -72.24 -12.62 -1.27
CA ASN A 204 -70.86 -12.71 -0.78
C ASN A 204 -69.94 -11.75 -1.57
N CYS A 205 -68.81 -11.35 -1.01
CA CYS A 205 -67.86 -10.48 -1.70
C CYS A 205 -66.41 -10.78 -1.34
N GLU A 206 -65.54 -10.76 -2.35
CA GLU A 206 -64.09 -10.86 -2.17
C GLU A 206 -63.38 -9.63 -2.76
N PHE A 207 -62.39 -9.08 -2.05
CA PHE A 207 -61.57 -7.98 -2.56
C PHE A 207 -60.36 -8.56 -3.29
N VAL A 208 -60.43 -8.60 -4.62
CA VAL A 208 -59.49 -9.32 -5.47
C VAL A 208 -59.23 -8.53 -6.74
N THR A 209 -58.30 -9.00 -7.57
CA THR A 209 -58.11 -8.42 -8.90
C THR A 209 -59.32 -8.69 -9.79
N LYS A 210 -59.54 -7.83 -10.78
CA LYS A 210 -60.57 -8.01 -11.81
C LYS A 210 -60.47 -9.38 -12.51
N SER A 211 -59.25 -9.87 -12.76
CA SER A 211 -59.01 -11.20 -13.33
C SER A 211 -59.58 -12.32 -12.45
N GLU A 212 -59.28 -12.29 -11.15
CA GLU A 212 -59.73 -13.29 -10.19
C GLU A 212 -61.24 -13.24 -10.01
N CYS A 213 -61.81 -12.03 -9.96
CA CYS A 213 -63.25 -11.85 -9.86
C CYS A 213 -64.01 -12.48 -11.03
N LEU A 214 -63.53 -12.24 -12.25
CA LEU A 214 -64.09 -12.83 -13.46
C LEU A 214 -63.93 -14.36 -13.46
N GLY A 215 -62.83 -14.88 -12.89
CA GLY A 215 -62.62 -16.32 -12.69
C GLY A 215 -63.58 -16.96 -11.68
N MET A 216 -64.15 -16.17 -10.77
CA MET A 216 -65.14 -16.59 -9.77
C MET A 216 -66.60 -16.39 -10.24
N ASP A 217 -66.82 -16.08 -11.52
CA ASP A 217 -68.12 -15.70 -12.07
C ASP A 217 -68.78 -14.50 -11.34
N GLY A 218 -67.96 -13.66 -10.68
CA GLY A 218 -68.41 -12.51 -9.92
C GLY A 218 -68.54 -11.22 -10.74
N GLN A 219 -69.26 -10.25 -10.19
CA GLN A 219 -69.36 -8.90 -10.75
C GLN A 219 -68.32 -7.99 -10.10
N PHE A 220 -67.34 -7.53 -10.90
CA PHE A 220 -66.24 -6.69 -10.43
C PHE A 220 -66.59 -5.20 -10.38
N TYR A 221 -66.21 -4.54 -9.28
CA TYR A 221 -66.38 -3.11 -9.05
C TYR A 221 -65.03 -2.47 -8.67
N SER A 222 -64.36 -1.90 -9.67
CA SER A 222 -63.08 -1.19 -9.52
C SER A 222 -63.15 -0.07 -8.48
N ASN A 223 -62.12 0.04 -7.64
CA ASN A 223 -61.98 1.05 -6.56
C ASN A 223 -63.07 1.03 -5.48
N GLN A 224 -63.87 -0.03 -5.36
CA GLN A 224 -64.85 -0.20 -4.28
C GLN A 224 -64.42 -1.30 -3.32
N LEU A 225 -64.71 -1.13 -2.03
CA LEU A 225 -64.48 -2.14 -1.01
C LEU A 225 -65.73 -3.02 -0.85
N CYS A 226 -65.54 -4.26 -0.40
CA CYS A 226 -66.65 -5.19 -0.19
C CYS A 226 -67.67 -4.73 0.88
N THR A 227 -67.29 -3.79 1.73
CA THR A 227 -68.14 -3.15 2.74
C THR A 227 -69.00 -2.00 2.21
N ASN A 228 -68.93 -1.69 0.90
CA ASN A 228 -69.73 -0.62 0.31
C ASN A 228 -71.24 -0.96 0.33
N PRO A 229 -72.10 -0.17 1.00
CA PRO A 229 -73.53 -0.45 1.11
C PRO A 229 -74.27 -0.49 -0.24
N GLU A 230 -73.74 0.17 -1.28
CA GLU A 230 -74.33 0.18 -2.62
C GLU A 230 -74.23 -1.18 -3.32
N LEU A 231 -73.28 -2.03 -2.89
CA LEU A 231 -73.07 -3.37 -3.44
C LEU A 231 -74.02 -4.42 -2.85
N GLY A 232 -74.65 -4.14 -1.70
CA GLY A 232 -75.62 -5.05 -1.07
C GLY A 232 -75.02 -6.38 -0.60
N THR A 233 -73.74 -6.38 -0.25
CA THR A 233 -72.99 -7.54 0.24
C THR A 233 -73.27 -7.82 1.71
N ILE A 234 -72.88 -9.00 2.20
CA ILE A 234 -72.94 -9.37 3.63
C ILE A 234 -71.74 -8.84 4.44
N CYS A 235 -70.73 -8.29 3.78
CA CYS A 235 -69.48 -7.90 4.43
C CYS A 235 -69.70 -6.59 5.21
N GLU A 236 -69.67 -6.71 6.53
CA GLU A 236 -69.71 -5.59 7.48
C GLU A 236 -68.30 -5.17 7.91
N LYS A 237 -68.17 -3.91 8.33
CA LYS A 237 -66.93 -3.34 8.90
C LYS A 237 -66.58 -4.04 10.22
N THR A 238 -65.29 -4.18 10.50
CA THR A 238 -64.81 -4.74 11.79
C THR A 238 -63.73 -3.89 12.43
N GLU A 239 -63.28 -4.30 13.61
CA GLU A 239 -62.15 -3.73 14.33
C GLU A 239 -60.85 -4.56 14.15
N GLU A 240 -60.89 -5.62 13.34
CA GLU A 240 -59.72 -6.46 13.05
C GLU A 240 -58.77 -5.75 12.07
N THR A 241 -57.47 -5.97 12.25
CA THR A 241 -56.40 -5.48 11.37
C THR A 241 -55.52 -6.63 10.88
N THR A 242 -54.75 -6.41 9.83
CA THR A 242 -53.81 -7.40 9.27
C THR A 242 -52.64 -6.72 8.55
N CYS A 243 -51.50 -7.42 8.47
CA CYS A 243 -50.47 -7.13 7.47
C CYS A 243 -50.80 -7.83 6.15
N VAL A 244 -50.42 -7.20 5.03
CA VAL A 244 -50.53 -7.77 3.70
C VAL A 244 -49.11 -8.09 3.21
N PRO A 245 -48.86 -9.29 2.66
CA PRO A 245 -47.57 -9.60 2.04
C PRO A 245 -47.15 -8.50 1.06
N ASP A 246 -45.87 -8.13 1.09
CA ASP A 246 -45.25 -7.17 0.18
C ASP A 246 -45.79 -5.73 0.29
N LYS A 247 -46.51 -5.42 1.38
CA LYS A 247 -46.94 -4.07 1.75
C LYS A 247 -46.51 -3.73 3.17
N ASP A 248 -45.97 -2.52 3.36
CA ASP A 248 -45.51 -2.09 4.68
C ASP A 248 -46.66 -1.75 5.63
N GLN A 249 -47.87 -1.46 5.15
CA GLN A 249 -48.94 -0.86 5.96
C GLN A 249 -49.79 -1.87 6.74
N VAL A 250 -50.40 -1.41 7.83
CA VAL A 250 -51.45 -2.14 8.55
C VAL A 250 -52.79 -1.82 7.90
N TYR A 251 -53.56 -2.85 7.54
CA TYR A 251 -54.87 -2.72 6.89
C TYR A 251 -56.00 -3.16 7.81
N TYR A 252 -57.16 -2.51 7.69
CA TYR A 252 -58.40 -3.04 8.26
C TYR A 252 -58.80 -4.34 7.57
N LYS A 253 -59.51 -5.20 8.30
CA LYS A 253 -60.10 -6.43 7.78
C LYS A 253 -61.62 -6.38 7.92
N ASP A 254 -62.36 -6.76 6.89
CA ASP A 254 -63.83 -6.85 6.98
C ASP A 254 -64.29 -8.20 7.57
N SER A 255 -65.59 -8.33 7.82
CA SER A 255 -66.17 -9.56 8.42
C SER A 255 -66.19 -10.76 7.47
N CYS A 256 -65.93 -10.54 6.17
CA CYS A 256 -65.72 -11.59 5.17
C CYS A 256 -64.24 -11.99 5.09
N GLY A 257 -63.35 -11.26 5.77
CA GLY A 257 -61.92 -11.50 5.82
C GLY A 257 -61.11 -10.74 4.76
N ASN A 258 -61.74 -9.85 3.99
CA ASN A 258 -61.07 -9.05 2.97
C ASN A 258 -60.27 -7.91 3.59
N THR A 259 -59.16 -7.56 2.94
CA THR A 259 -58.40 -6.35 3.24
C THR A 259 -59.17 -5.10 2.79
N ALA A 260 -59.32 -4.14 3.69
CA ALA A 260 -59.91 -2.84 3.42
C ALA A 260 -58.81 -1.76 3.30
N ASN A 261 -59.10 -0.52 3.69
CA ASN A 261 -58.10 0.56 3.67
C ASN A 261 -57.12 0.47 4.84
N ILE A 262 -56.03 1.24 4.75
CA ILE A 262 -55.03 1.43 5.80
C ILE A 262 -55.72 1.77 7.13
N TYR A 263 -55.25 1.19 8.23
CA TYR A 263 -55.79 1.42 9.57
C TYR A 263 -55.69 2.91 9.94
N ASP A 264 -56.83 3.53 10.26
CA ASP A 264 -56.94 4.92 10.72
C ASP A 264 -58.07 4.98 11.75
N TYR A 265 -57.70 5.08 13.02
CA TYR A 265 -58.62 5.02 14.15
C TYR A 265 -59.74 6.07 14.09
N ASP A 266 -59.50 7.25 13.50
CA ASP A 266 -60.49 8.30 13.35
C ASP A 266 -61.51 7.99 12.23
N LYS A 267 -61.13 7.12 11.29
CA LYS A 267 -61.97 6.71 10.15
C LYS A 267 -62.72 5.40 10.38
N LYS A 268 -62.55 4.72 11.52
CA LYS A 268 -63.23 3.45 11.84
C LYS A 268 -64.75 3.46 11.61
N ASN A 269 -65.41 4.59 11.86
CA ASN A 269 -66.86 4.75 11.69
C ASN A 269 -67.25 5.55 10.43
N ASN A 270 -66.31 5.85 9.53
CA ASN A 270 -66.58 6.62 8.32
C ASN A 270 -67.14 5.70 7.22
N ASP A 271 -68.32 6.02 6.69
CA ASP A 271 -68.96 5.19 5.65
C ASP A 271 -68.24 5.27 4.30
N GLU A 272 -67.73 6.44 3.93
CA GLU A 272 -67.01 6.66 2.66
C GLU A 272 -65.66 5.94 2.65
N TYR A 273 -64.91 6.01 3.77
CA TYR A 273 -63.63 5.32 3.95
C TYR A 273 -63.74 3.79 3.90
N TRP A 274 -64.91 3.24 4.23
CA TRP A 274 -65.18 1.80 4.11
C TRP A 274 -65.93 1.45 2.83
N SER A 275 -66.15 2.39 1.91
CA SER A 275 -66.85 2.14 0.65
C SER A 275 -65.92 2.16 -0.56
N PHE A 276 -64.84 2.93 -0.51
CA PHE A 276 -63.91 3.14 -1.63
C PHE A 276 -62.46 2.94 -1.21
N VAL A 277 -61.63 2.49 -2.14
CA VAL A 277 -60.17 2.37 -1.93
C VAL A 277 -59.58 3.78 -1.79
N VAL A 278 -58.81 4.01 -0.72
CA VAL A 278 -58.16 5.29 -0.41
C VAL A 278 -56.65 5.13 -0.55
N SER A 279 -56.00 6.11 -1.18
CA SER A 279 -54.55 6.09 -1.39
C SER A 279 -53.76 6.32 -0.10
N LYS A 280 -52.50 5.87 -0.05
CA LYS A 280 -51.59 6.04 1.09
C LYS A 280 -51.58 7.48 1.62
N ASN A 281 -51.48 8.47 0.72
CA ASN A 281 -51.41 9.89 1.06
C ASN A 281 -52.73 10.51 1.58
N GLU A 282 -53.85 9.83 1.37
CA GLU A 282 -55.19 10.29 1.78
C GLU A 282 -55.72 9.55 3.02
N SER A 283 -54.92 8.63 3.57
CA SER A 283 -55.18 7.91 4.83
C SER A 283 -54.72 8.73 6.05
N CYS A 284 -54.07 8.10 7.04
CA CYS A 284 -53.48 8.75 8.21
C CYS A 284 -51.99 9.09 7.97
N SER A 285 -51.40 9.94 8.82
CA SER A 285 -49.95 10.22 8.83
C SER A 285 -49.34 9.66 10.11
N LEU A 286 -48.26 8.89 10.00
CA LEU A 286 -47.57 8.28 11.12
C LEU A 286 -46.66 9.33 11.82
N ASP A 287 -47.25 10.27 12.57
CA ASP A 287 -46.53 11.33 13.31
C ASP A 287 -46.09 10.85 14.71
N GLY A 288 -45.59 9.61 14.82
CA GLY A 288 -45.12 9.02 16.09
C GLY A 288 -46.23 8.51 17.04
N ASN A 289 -47.47 8.35 16.56
CA ASN A 289 -48.55 7.69 17.29
C ASN A 289 -48.94 6.39 16.55
N GLN A 290 -48.23 5.31 16.86
CA GLN A 290 -48.41 4.02 16.18
C GLN A 290 -49.76 3.37 16.55
N ALA A 291 -50.36 3.76 17.69
CA ALA A 291 -51.60 3.15 18.19
C ALA A 291 -52.85 3.46 17.33
N GLU A 292 -52.84 4.59 16.61
CA GLU A 292 -54.00 5.14 15.89
C GLU A 292 -53.86 5.10 14.36
N CYS A 293 -52.66 4.82 13.82
CA CYS A 293 -52.37 4.91 12.40
C CYS A 293 -51.54 3.73 11.89
N GLY A 294 -52.00 3.11 10.81
CA GLY A 294 -51.39 1.97 10.13
C GLY A 294 -50.58 2.33 8.88
N ASN A 295 -50.36 3.62 8.62
CA ASN A 295 -49.67 4.08 7.42
C ASN A 295 -48.15 3.99 7.55
N CYS A 296 -47.63 2.77 7.62
CA CYS A 296 -46.20 2.53 7.80
C CYS A 296 -45.42 2.87 6.52
N ASP A 297 -44.15 3.20 6.71
CA ASP A 297 -43.23 3.57 5.65
C ASP A 297 -41.83 3.04 5.95
N TYR A 298 -41.39 2.06 5.16
CA TYR A 298 -40.11 1.40 5.36
C TYR A 298 -38.92 2.38 5.24
N LEU A 299 -38.99 3.34 4.32
CA LEU A 299 -37.94 4.36 4.14
C LEU A 299 -37.86 5.34 5.31
N GLN A 300 -38.96 5.49 6.05
CA GLN A 300 -39.01 6.26 7.29
C GLN A 300 -38.78 5.38 8.54
N GLY A 301 -38.51 4.08 8.36
CA GLY A 301 -38.16 3.16 9.44
C GLY A 301 -39.35 2.48 10.11
N SER A 302 -40.46 2.24 9.41
CA SER A 302 -41.60 1.51 9.98
C SER A 302 -42.21 0.48 9.03
N VAL A 303 -42.60 -0.67 9.56
CA VAL A 303 -43.24 -1.76 8.79
C VAL A 303 -44.35 -2.43 9.61
N CYS A 304 -45.35 -2.99 8.95
CA CYS A 304 -46.42 -3.72 9.60
C CYS A 304 -45.87 -4.95 10.33
N GLY A 305 -46.24 -5.11 11.59
CA GLY A 305 -45.98 -6.33 12.34
C GLY A 305 -46.97 -6.53 13.48
N GLU A 306 -47.03 -7.75 13.99
CA GLU A 306 -47.82 -8.07 15.18
C GLU A 306 -47.24 -7.32 16.39
N TRP A 307 -48.12 -6.69 17.18
CA TRP A 307 -47.70 -6.03 18.40
C TRP A 307 -47.35 -7.08 19.47
N VAL A 308 -46.21 -6.89 20.12
CA VAL A 308 -45.73 -7.79 21.17
C VAL A 308 -45.48 -6.96 22.43
N GLU A 309 -45.96 -7.46 23.57
CA GLU A 309 -45.68 -6.85 24.87
C GLU A 309 -44.15 -6.72 25.07
N ASP A 310 -43.68 -5.53 25.46
CA ASP A 310 -42.26 -5.13 25.57
C ASP A 310 -41.48 -4.89 24.25
N SER A 311 -42.13 -4.79 23.07
CA SER A 311 -41.44 -4.45 21.81
C SER A 311 -40.92 -3.01 21.73
N GLY A 312 -41.44 -2.10 22.56
CA GLY A 312 -41.17 -0.66 22.49
C GLY A 312 -42.17 0.11 21.62
N ASP A 313 -43.02 -0.58 20.87
CA ASP A 313 -44.10 0.03 20.06
C ASP A 313 -45.33 0.35 20.92
N ASP A 314 -46.08 1.39 20.52
CA ASP A 314 -47.36 1.71 21.16
C ASP A 314 -48.40 0.59 20.93
N GLU A 315 -49.13 0.21 21.99
CA GLU A 315 -50.22 -0.78 21.90
C GLU A 315 -51.33 -0.26 20.95
N PRO A 316 -51.71 -1.03 19.90
CA PRO A 316 -52.73 -0.60 18.96
C PRO A 316 -54.09 -0.45 19.66
N LEU A 317 -54.82 0.63 19.36
CA LEU A 317 -56.15 0.84 19.96
C LEU A 317 -57.19 -0.17 19.47
N LEU A 318 -57.00 -0.74 18.27
CA LEU A 318 -57.84 -1.76 17.65
C LEU A 318 -56.97 -2.74 16.86
N GLY A 319 -57.35 -4.02 16.87
CA GLY A 319 -56.62 -5.09 16.20
C GLY A 319 -55.32 -5.52 16.91
N GLU A 320 -54.50 -6.30 16.23
CA GLU A 320 -53.28 -6.93 16.79
C GLU A 320 -51.98 -6.46 16.10
N TYR A 321 -52.09 -5.61 15.07
CA TYR A 321 -50.96 -5.16 14.24
C TYR A 321 -50.69 -3.67 14.39
N VAL A 322 -49.40 -3.32 14.32
CA VAL A 322 -48.87 -1.97 14.49
C VAL A 322 -47.80 -1.69 13.44
N CYS A 323 -47.55 -0.41 13.13
CA CYS A 323 -46.36 0.00 12.40
C CYS A 323 -45.15 -0.10 13.32
N ARG A 324 -44.47 -1.25 13.33
CA ARG A 324 -43.28 -1.51 14.13
C ARG A 324 -42.15 -0.53 13.79
N ASP A 325 -41.48 -0.05 14.82
CA ASP A 325 -40.24 0.71 14.68
C ASP A 325 -39.09 -0.20 14.24
N LEU A 326 -38.36 0.22 13.21
CA LEU A 326 -37.18 -0.45 12.66
C LEU A 326 -35.87 0.19 13.14
N SER A 327 -35.93 1.10 14.12
CA SER A 327 -34.75 1.63 14.79
C SER A 327 -34.04 0.54 15.60
N CYS A 328 -32.72 0.67 15.70
CA CYS A 328 -31.87 -0.22 16.48
C CYS A 328 -31.28 0.54 17.67
N ILE A 329 -30.93 -0.17 18.73
CA ILE A 329 -30.15 0.36 19.83
C ILE A 329 -28.70 -0.14 19.69
N ASP A 330 -27.74 0.77 19.63
CA ASP A 330 -26.33 0.40 19.58
C ASP A 330 -25.78 -0.04 20.94
N GLU A 331 -24.53 -0.51 20.95
CA GLU A 331 -23.82 -1.00 22.14
C GLU A 331 -23.65 0.03 23.27
N TRP A 332 -23.90 1.32 23.00
CA TRP A 332 -23.85 2.39 23.99
C TRP A 332 -25.24 2.92 24.39
N GLY A 333 -26.30 2.24 23.97
CA GLY A 333 -27.68 2.60 24.28
C GLY A 333 -28.21 3.78 23.46
N GLN A 334 -27.58 4.11 22.32
CA GLN A 334 -28.06 5.16 21.43
C GLN A 334 -28.94 4.55 20.33
N GLU A 335 -30.06 5.21 20.08
CA GLU A 335 -30.96 4.90 18.99
C GLU A 335 -30.32 5.21 17.62
N ARG A 336 -30.48 4.28 16.69
CA ARG A 336 -29.96 4.28 15.32
C ARG A 336 -31.09 4.02 14.37
N LYS A 337 -31.28 4.87 13.37
CA LYS A 337 -32.37 4.69 12.39
C LYS A 337 -32.09 3.50 11.47
N ASN A 338 -33.15 2.90 10.93
CA ASN A 338 -33.03 1.87 9.92
C ASN A 338 -32.15 2.35 8.74
N GLY A 339 -31.15 1.56 8.34
CA GLY A 339 -30.15 1.89 7.33
C GLY A 339 -28.92 2.66 7.83
N GLU A 340 -28.88 3.14 9.08
CA GLU A 340 -27.68 3.76 9.63
C GLU A 340 -26.55 2.75 9.81
N SER A 341 -25.32 3.20 9.57
CA SER A 341 -24.11 2.44 9.92
C SER A 341 -23.11 3.28 10.71
N TRP A 342 -22.35 2.62 11.58
CA TRP A 342 -21.35 3.24 12.45
C TRP A 342 -20.15 2.32 12.67
N CYS A 343 -19.10 2.84 13.29
CA CYS A 343 -17.89 2.05 13.58
C CYS A 343 -17.90 1.50 15.01
N ALA A 344 -17.43 0.27 15.14
CA ALA A 344 -17.18 -0.40 16.42
C ALA A 344 -15.74 -0.94 16.43
N PHE A 345 -15.15 -1.08 17.62
CA PHE A 345 -13.73 -1.42 17.80
C PHE A 345 -13.55 -2.41 18.94
N ASP A 346 -12.51 -3.23 18.90
CA ASP A 346 -12.18 -4.11 20.04
C ASP A 346 -11.49 -3.38 21.20
N SER A 347 -10.81 -2.27 20.89
CA SER A 347 -10.03 -1.49 21.86
C SER A 347 -10.03 -0.02 21.49
N ARG A 348 -9.35 0.78 22.31
CA ARG A 348 -8.97 2.14 21.95
C ARG A 348 -8.18 2.17 20.64
N ILE A 349 -8.39 3.19 19.82
CA ILE A 349 -7.72 3.38 18.52
C ILE A 349 -7.01 4.75 18.45
N GLY A 350 -6.01 4.83 17.59
CA GLY A 350 -5.32 6.07 17.26
C GLY A 350 -4.30 6.51 18.32
N PRO A 351 -3.68 7.69 18.13
CA PRO A 351 -2.73 8.22 19.08
C PRO A 351 -3.41 8.70 20.36
N ASP A 352 -2.72 8.56 21.50
CA ASP A 352 -3.27 8.94 22.80
C ASP A 352 -3.68 10.43 22.83
N SER A 353 -4.99 10.67 22.98
CA SER A 353 -5.64 11.97 22.97
C SER A 353 -6.41 12.32 24.25
N TRP A 354 -6.32 11.51 25.33
CA TRP A 354 -7.23 11.60 26.50
C TRP A 354 -6.54 11.95 27.85
N PRO A 355 -7.04 12.94 28.64
CA PRO A 355 -7.89 14.06 28.27
C PRO A 355 -7.19 15.42 28.35
N LYS A 356 -7.69 16.32 27.49
CA LYS A 356 -7.83 17.76 27.73
C LYS A 356 -8.69 17.99 28.98
N GLY A 357 -8.13 17.78 30.17
CA GLY A 357 -8.62 18.43 31.37
C GLY A 357 -8.07 19.85 31.43
N ASP A 358 -8.90 20.83 31.81
CA ASP A 358 -8.59 22.27 31.83
C ASP A 358 -7.33 22.69 32.65
N ASN A 359 -6.65 21.73 33.29
CA ASN A 359 -5.52 21.94 34.19
C ASN A 359 -4.16 21.46 33.68
N GLU A 360 -4.03 20.91 32.48
CA GLU A 360 -2.71 20.49 31.95
C GLU A 360 -2.39 21.13 30.59
N LYS A 361 -2.17 22.46 30.62
CA LYS A 361 -1.32 23.10 29.62
C LYS A 361 0.13 22.63 29.84
N GLY A 362 0.57 21.63 29.08
CA GLY A 362 2.01 21.34 28.94
C GLY A 362 2.47 19.88 29.02
N LYS A 363 1.64 18.86 28.79
CA LYS A 363 2.19 17.51 28.53
C LYS A 363 2.85 17.46 27.15
N GLU A 364 4.13 17.12 27.15
CA GLU A 364 5.05 17.24 26.01
C GLU A 364 4.66 16.26 24.90
N LYS A 365 4.80 16.67 23.63
CA LYS A 365 4.59 15.80 22.45
C LYS A 365 5.36 14.47 22.52
N ASN A 366 6.40 14.39 23.34
CA ASN A 366 7.20 13.20 23.64
C ASN A 366 6.38 11.99 24.13
N ASP A 367 5.26 12.21 24.83
CA ASP A 367 4.51 11.13 25.49
C ASP A 367 3.44 10.51 24.59
N ARG A 368 3.19 11.07 23.40
CA ARG A 368 2.21 10.54 22.43
C ARG A 368 2.63 9.15 21.93
N ARG A 369 1.69 8.23 21.80
CA ARG A 369 1.87 6.91 21.20
C ARG A 369 0.56 6.44 20.57
N SER A 370 0.62 5.53 19.62
CA SER A 370 -0.55 4.79 19.14
C SER A 370 -1.09 3.89 20.25
N THR A 371 -2.40 3.68 20.26
CA THR A 371 -3.09 2.99 21.38
C THR A 371 -3.82 1.72 20.98
N ASP A 372 -3.89 1.42 19.67
CA ASP A 372 -4.40 0.17 19.12
C ASP A 372 -3.66 -1.03 19.73
N LEU A 373 -4.41 -2.02 20.21
CA LEU A 373 -3.87 -3.14 20.97
C LEU A 373 -3.65 -4.39 20.10
N PRO A 374 -2.62 -5.21 20.37
CA PRO A 374 -2.49 -6.53 19.79
C PRO A 374 -3.80 -7.34 19.84
N GLY A 375 -4.20 -7.90 18.70
CA GLY A 375 -5.45 -8.63 18.48
C GLY A 375 -6.69 -7.79 18.20
N SER A 376 -6.59 -6.45 18.21
CA SER A 376 -7.74 -5.59 17.95
C SER A 376 -8.08 -5.49 16.47
N ARG A 377 -9.38 -5.39 16.18
CA ARG A 377 -9.94 -5.20 14.84
C ARG A 377 -10.99 -4.10 14.83
N HIS A 378 -11.25 -3.53 13.65
CA HIS A 378 -12.31 -2.55 13.42
C HIS A 378 -13.51 -3.23 12.75
N TYR A 379 -14.71 -2.74 13.06
CA TYR A 379 -15.97 -3.29 12.56
C TYR A 379 -16.89 -2.17 12.11
N ARG A 380 -17.74 -2.50 11.16
CA ARG A 380 -18.87 -1.70 10.71
C ARG A 380 -20.15 -2.34 11.24
N GLN A 381 -20.91 -1.62 12.05
CA GLN A 381 -22.25 -2.01 12.45
C GLN A 381 -23.28 -1.32 11.56
N LEU A 382 -24.34 -2.02 11.21
CA LEU A 382 -25.42 -1.57 10.35
C LEU A 382 -26.77 -1.90 11.02
N CYS A 383 -27.65 -0.92 11.16
CA CYS A 383 -29.03 -1.16 11.55
C CYS A 383 -29.85 -1.55 10.32
N THR A 384 -30.47 -2.72 10.33
CA THR A 384 -31.37 -3.18 9.27
C THR A 384 -32.52 -3.93 9.90
N ASP A 385 -33.75 -3.50 9.64
CA ASP A 385 -34.99 -4.13 10.10
C ASP A 385 -35.09 -4.25 11.63
N GLY A 386 -34.56 -3.26 12.36
CA GLY A 386 -34.49 -3.27 13.83
C GLY A 386 -33.40 -4.18 14.40
N GLU A 387 -32.57 -4.81 13.55
CA GLU A 387 -31.46 -5.65 13.97
C GLU A 387 -30.09 -5.00 13.65
N VAL A 388 -29.15 -5.12 14.59
CA VAL A 388 -27.77 -4.67 14.39
C VAL A 388 -26.96 -5.80 13.76
N ARG A 389 -26.58 -5.62 12.50
CA ARG A 389 -25.62 -6.50 11.81
C ARG A 389 -24.21 -5.95 11.97
N THR A 390 -23.24 -6.82 12.26
CA THR A 390 -21.82 -6.47 12.39
C THR A 390 -21.02 -7.07 11.23
N ASP A 391 -20.43 -6.23 10.39
CA ASP A 391 -19.52 -6.60 9.33
C ASP A 391 -18.07 -6.24 9.75
N PRO A 392 -17.13 -7.20 9.79
CA PRO A 392 -15.77 -6.93 10.21
C PRO A 392 -14.91 -6.33 9.06
N CYS A 393 -14.11 -5.29 9.33
CA CYS A 393 -13.09 -4.81 8.39
C CYS A 393 -11.93 -5.80 8.27
N GLN A 394 -11.02 -5.74 7.29
CA GLN A 394 -9.91 -6.71 7.17
C GLN A 394 -9.11 -6.97 8.47
N ASP A 395 -8.71 -8.23 8.67
CA ASP A 395 -7.97 -8.67 9.86
C ASP A 395 -6.54 -8.08 9.90
N TYR A 396 -5.87 -8.18 11.04
CA TYR A 396 -4.55 -7.55 11.29
C TYR A 396 -4.55 -6.03 11.07
N ARG A 397 -5.71 -5.38 11.20
CA ARG A 397 -5.92 -3.92 10.96
C ARG A 397 -5.43 -3.47 9.59
N ASN A 398 -5.53 -4.33 8.56
CA ASN A 398 -5.26 -3.94 7.17
C ASN A 398 -6.33 -2.98 6.63
N GLU A 399 -7.52 -2.96 7.24
CA GLU A 399 -8.52 -1.94 7.05
C GLU A 399 -8.97 -1.35 8.39
N ILE A 400 -9.37 -0.08 8.37
CA ILE A 400 -9.96 0.63 9.49
C ILE A 400 -11.36 1.12 9.12
N CYS A 401 -12.27 1.07 10.08
CA CYS A 401 -13.60 1.65 9.92
C CYS A 401 -13.55 3.18 10.05
N VAL A 402 -14.13 3.87 9.07
CA VAL A 402 -14.41 5.31 9.08
C VAL A 402 -15.91 5.54 9.11
N GLU A 403 -16.34 6.55 9.86
CA GLU A 403 -17.76 6.92 9.98
C GLU A 403 -17.93 8.41 9.70
N ASN A 404 -18.94 8.73 8.89
CA ASN A 404 -19.41 10.09 8.68
C ASN A 404 -20.85 10.21 9.21
N ARG A 405 -21.13 11.28 9.97
CA ARG A 405 -22.46 11.56 10.50
C ARG A 405 -22.91 12.93 10.03
N ASP A 406 -24.07 12.97 9.40
CA ASP A 406 -24.73 14.21 9.03
C ASP A 406 -25.49 14.74 10.25
N GLU A 407 -25.04 15.87 10.79
CA GLU A 407 -25.64 16.49 11.99
C GLU A 407 -27.02 17.10 11.72
N GLU A 408 -27.38 17.44 10.48
CA GLU A 408 -28.68 18.05 10.14
C GLU A 408 -29.80 16.99 10.12
N ILE A 409 -29.54 15.81 9.57
CA ILE A 409 -30.51 14.71 9.49
C ILE A 409 -30.35 13.66 10.61
N GLY A 410 -29.24 13.73 11.36
CA GLY A 410 -28.93 12.84 12.48
C GLY A 410 -28.46 11.45 12.07
N PHE A 411 -28.21 11.21 10.78
CA PHE A 411 -27.94 9.91 10.16
C PHE A 411 -26.44 9.65 10.00
N SER A 412 -25.97 8.45 10.35
CA SER A 412 -24.58 8.05 10.19
C SER A 412 -24.38 6.97 9.12
N SER A 413 -23.26 7.05 8.43
CA SER A 413 -22.79 6.04 7.48
C SER A 413 -21.34 5.68 7.79
N SER A 414 -21.00 4.40 7.71
CA SER A 414 -19.64 3.93 7.92
C SER A 414 -19.18 2.99 6.81
N ALA A 415 -17.86 2.91 6.62
CA ALA A 415 -17.20 2.06 5.64
C ALA A 415 -15.83 1.61 6.15
N CYS A 416 -15.41 0.40 5.74
CA CYS A 416 -14.03 -0.04 5.92
C CYS A 416 -13.17 0.52 4.78
N ARG A 417 -12.02 1.10 5.12
CA ARG A 417 -11.01 1.55 4.15
C ARG A 417 -9.65 0.98 4.48
N LEU A 418 -8.77 0.89 3.49
CA LEU A 418 -7.39 0.47 3.70
C LEU A 418 -6.68 1.34 4.74
N ASN A 419 -5.92 0.69 5.62
CA ASN A 419 -5.04 1.32 6.58
C ASN A 419 -3.67 1.56 5.94
N THR A 420 -3.19 2.80 5.89
CA THR A 420 -1.96 3.17 5.16
C THR A 420 -0.71 3.26 6.05
N TRP A 421 -0.67 2.50 7.14
CA TRP A 421 0.45 2.50 8.11
C TRP A 421 1.83 2.28 7.49
N GLN A 422 1.95 1.52 6.40
CA GLN A 422 3.21 1.30 5.68
C GLN A 422 3.76 2.61 5.07
N VAL A 423 2.89 3.51 4.64
CA VAL A 423 3.26 4.83 4.09
C VAL A 423 3.95 5.67 5.16
N CYS A 424 3.47 5.61 6.40
CA CYS A 424 4.09 6.31 7.53
C CYS A 424 5.52 5.83 7.76
N LEU A 425 5.76 4.51 7.70
CA LEU A 425 7.09 3.94 7.90
C LEU A 425 8.04 4.33 6.77
N ASN A 426 7.59 4.27 5.51
CA ASN A 426 8.37 4.65 4.33
C ASN A 426 8.76 6.13 4.30
N THR A 427 7.95 6.99 4.93
CA THR A 427 8.22 8.45 5.01
C THR A 427 9.51 8.77 5.80
N ASN A 428 10.05 7.81 6.55
CA ASN A 428 11.27 7.98 7.35
C ASN A 428 12.59 7.86 6.55
N SER A 429 12.54 7.70 5.23
CA SER A 429 13.72 7.50 4.37
C SER A 429 14.68 8.71 4.33
N ASP A 430 14.16 9.93 4.48
CA ASP A 430 14.95 11.16 4.48
C ASP A 430 14.29 12.27 5.33
N LYS A 431 15.05 13.34 5.60
CA LYS A 431 14.63 14.40 6.51
C LYS A 431 13.57 15.35 5.94
N ASP A 432 13.53 15.54 4.62
CA ASP A 432 12.56 16.41 3.95
C ASP A 432 11.19 15.70 3.83
N SER A 433 11.20 14.37 3.83
CA SER A 433 10.01 13.51 3.85
C SER A 433 9.30 13.54 5.21
N LEU A 434 10.03 13.68 6.33
CA LEU A 434 9.42 13.81 7.67
C LEU A 434 8.49 15.02 7.82
N ASP A 435 8.78 16.12 7.11
CA ASP A 435 7.92 17.32 7.10
C ASP A 435 6.56 17.06 6.41
N ARG A 436 6.44 15.96 5.66
CA ARG A 436 5.20 15.51 5.02
C ARG A 436 4.45 14.45 5.83
N CYS A 437 4.98 14.03 6.99
CA CYS A 437 4.39 12.94 7.78
C CYS A 437 2.91 13.18 8.09
N GLU A 438 2.56 14.36 8.61
CA GLU A 438 1.18 14.68 8.99
C GLU A 438 0.28 15.06 7.79
N LYS A 439 0.78 14.95 6.54
CA LYS A 439 -0.08 15.07 5.35
C LYS A 439 -0.90 13.81 5.10
N ASN A 440 -0.44 12.66 5.59
CA ASN A 440 -1.21 11.44 5.56
C ASN A 440 -2.06 11.34 6.85
N ALA A 441 -3.37 11.14 6.70
CA ALA A 441 -4.36 11.07 7.76
C ALA A 441 -4.13 9.90 8.72
N ASP A 442 -3.47 8.83 8.29
CA ASP A 442 -3.11 7.68 9.13
C ASP A 442 -1.75 7.86 9.83
N CYS A 443 -1.03 8.96 9.60
CA CYS A 443 0.30 9.17 10.15
C CYS A 443 0.34 10.31 11.18
N PHE A 444 1.26 10.23 12.13
CA PHE A 444 1.57 11.35 13.02
C PHE A 444 3.07 11.45 13.29
N LEU A 445 3.55 12.67 13.54
CA LEU A 445 4.95 12.89 13.88
C LEU A 445 5.21 12.51 15.34
N LYS A 446 5.96 11.43 15.56
CA LYS A 446 6.38 10.97 16.87
C LYS A 446 7.71 11.63 17.25
N GLU A 447 7.64 12.57 18.19
CA GLU A 447 8.83 13.21 18.74
C GLU A 447 9.40 12.38 19.89
N VAL A 448 10.70 12.05 19.84
CA VAL A 448 11.45 11.45 20.95
C VAL A 448 12.37 12.52 21.54
N ARG A 449 12.18 12.81 22.83
CA ARG A 449 12.85 13.89 23.58
C ARG A 449 13.24 13.38 24.97
N ILE A 450 14.19 12.44 25.04
CA ILE A 450 14.62 11.86 26.32
C ILE A 450 15.61 12.77 27.04
N ALA A 451 16.58 13.32 26.30
CA ALA A 451 17.62 14.19 26.86
C ALA A 451 18.06 15.27 25.86
N ASP A 452 18.85 16.24 26.34
CA ASP A 452 19.32 17.40 25.56
C ASP A 452 19.94 17.04 24.20
N LYS A 453 20.68 15.92 24.15
CA LYS A 453 21.36 15.41 22.96
C LYS A 453 20.81 14.07 22.45
N PHE A 454 19.86 13.46 23.16
CA PHE A 454 19.15 12.26 22.71
C PHE A 454 17.71 12.62 22.35
N LYS A 455 17.56 13.13 21.13
CA LYS A 455 16.28 13.55 20.56
C LYS A 455 16.26 13.36 19.04
N PHE A 456 15.13 12.89 18.52
CA PHE A 456 14.89 12.69 17.09
C PHE A 456 13.38 12.62 16.83
N ASP A 457 13.00 12.74 15.56
CA ASP A 457 11.61 12.67 15.11
C ASP A 457 11.48 11.51 14.13
N ILE A 458 10.33 10.84 14.17
CA ILE A 458 10.00 9.72 13.30
C ILE A 458 8.52 9.78 12.95
N CYS A 459 8.18 9.51 11.71
CA CYS A 459 6.80 9.35 11.26
C CYS A 459 6.27 7.98 11.68
N ALA A 460 5.19 7.96 12.45
CA ALA A 460 4.60 6.74 13.00
C ALA A 460 3.11 6.64 12.61
N PRO A 461 2.58 5.42 12.41
CA PRO A 461 1.16 5.20 12.17
C PRO A 461 0.29 5.58 13.38
N LYS A 462 -0.78 6.33 13.17
CA LYS A 462 -1.88 6.54 14.13
C LYS A 462 -2.54 5.20 14.48
N TYR A 463 -2.80 4.38 13.47
CA TYR A 463 -3.42 3.05 13.56
C TYR A 463 -2.39 1.99 13.08
N PRO A 464 -1.48 1.54 13.96
CA PRO A 464 -0.42 0.61 13.55
C PRO A 464 -0.99 -0.74 13.09
N GLY A 465 -0.38 -1.33 12.06
CA GLY A 465 -0.77 -2.65 11.56
C GLY A 465 -0.60 -3.75 12.61
N GLY A 466 -1.43 -4.79 12.52
CA GLY A 466 -1.25 -6.03 13.27
C GLY A 466 -0.13 -6.88 12.66
N LEU A 467 0.59 -7.63 13.51
CA LEU A 467 1.69 -8.50 13.08
C LEU A 467 1.31 -9.97 13.29
N ASN A 468 1.31 -10.76 12.21
CA ASN A 468 1.17 -12.21 12.32
C ASN A 468 2.51 -12.83 12.73
N LEU A 469 2.60 -13.30 13.98
CA LEU A 469 3.85 -13.84 14.54
C LEU A 469 4.02 -15.34 14.30
N ARG A 470 2.98 -16.02 13.80
CA ARG A 470 2.97 -17.47 13.56
C ARG A 470 3.20 -17.85 12.10
N GLU A 471 2.98 -16.92 11.17
CA GLU A 471 3.26 -17.15 9.76
C GLU A 471 4.77 -17.25 9.48
N GLU A 472 5.16 -18.20 8.61
CA GLU A 472 6.54 -18.56 8.29
C GLU A 472 7.44 -17.36 7.93
N PHE A 473 6.83 -16.28 7.42
CA PHE A 473 7.48 -15.00 7.11
C PHE A 473 6.95 -13.78 7.89
N GLY A 474 5.76 -13.86 8.49
CA GLY A 474 5.13 -12.73 9.18
C GLY A 474 5.89 -12.27 10.42
N GLY A 475 6.45 -13.21 11.19
CA GLY A 475 7.25 -12.90 12.37
C GLY A 475 8.54 -12.12 12.05
N GLU A 476 9.20 -12.42 10.92
CA GLU A 476 10.45 -11.75 10.51
C GLU A 476 10.20 -10.32 9.99
N VAL A 477 9.07 -10.10 9.33
CA VAL A 477 8.58 -8.76 8.96
C VAL A 477 8.30 -7.95 10.22
N GLY A 478 7.63 -8.55 11.22
CA GLY A 478 7.41 -7.93 12.51
C GLY A 478 8.71 -7.55 13.23
N GLU A 479 9.71 -8.45 13.26
CA GLU A 479 11.03 -8.16 13.83
C GLU A 479 11.71 -6.97 13.15
N SER A 480 11.59 -6.87 11.83
CA SER A 480 12.17 -5.77 11.04
C SER A 480 11.49 -4.43 11.34
N ILE A 481 10.15 -4.41 11.41
CA ILE A 481 9.36 -3.21 11.73
C ILE A 481 9.66 -2.75 13.16
N CYS A 482 9.53 -3.63 14.14
CA CYS A 482 9.80 -3.31 15.55
C CYS A 482 11.26 -2.88 15.75
N GLY A 483 12.20 -3.51 15.03
CA GLY A 483 13.63 -3.20 15.08
C GLY A 483 13.96 -1.72 14.81
N LEU A 484 13.14 -0.98 14.06
CA LEU A 484 13.33 0.45 13.79
C LEU A 484 13.33 1.30 15.07
N ALA A 485 12.66 0.85 16.14
CA ALA A 485 12.66 1.53 17.43
C ALA A 485 13.85 1.14 18.35
N THR A 486 14.74 0.25 17.92
CA THR A 486 15.94 -0.11 18.69
C THR A 486 16.94 1.04 18.67
N GLN A 487 17.32 1.56 19.84
CA GLN A 487 18.19 2.74 19.96
C GLN A 487 19.21 2.60 21.09
N THR A 488 20.41 3.14 20.85
CA THR A 488 21.49 3.23 21.86
C THR A 488 21.73 4.69 22.27
N CYS A 489 21.47 5.00 23.54
CA CYS A 489 21.84 6.28 24.13
C CYS A 489 23.23 6.21 24.79
N LYS A 490 24.14 7.11 24.37
CA LYS A 490 25.45 7.31 25.01
C LYS A 490 25.33 8.36 26.11
N VAL A 491 25.58 7.95 27.34
CA VAL A 491 25.62 8.80 28.54
C VAL A 491 27.06 9.13 28.86
N ILE A 492 27.37 10.41 29.08
CA ILE A 492 28.72 10.88 29.40
C ILE A 492 28.69 11.68 30.69
N ARG A 493 29.46 11.27 31.69
CA ARG A 493 29.71 12.06 32.91
C ARG A 493 31.06 12.72 32.80
N ILE A 494 31.11 14.04 33.01
CA ILE A 494 32.31 14.85 33.03
C ILE A 494 32.53 15.29 34.48
N LYS A 495 33.60 14.81 35.13
CA LYS A 495 33.90 15.20 36.52
C LYS A 495 34.40 16.64 36.56
N LYS A 496 33.69 17.53 37.27
CA LYS A 496 34.08 18.95 37.40
C LYS A 496 34.36 19.35 38.84
N LEU A 497 35.09 20.45 39.00
CA LEU A 497 35.35 21.08 40.30
C LEU A 497 34.06 21.76 40.81
N GLY A 498 33.30 21.06 41.67
CA GLY A 498 32.04 21.56 42.27
C GLY A 498 30.80 20.72 42.00
N GLY A 499 30.94 19.57 41.33
CA GLY A 499 29.85 18.65 40.98
C GLY A 499 29.99 18.18 39.53
N ASP A 500 29.57 16.96 39.23
CA ASP A 500 29.73 16.40 37.89
C ASP A 500 28.72 16.97 36.91
N ASP A 501 29.15 17.17 35.67
CA ASP A 501 28.28 17.49 34.55
C ASP A 501 27.92 16.21 33.79
N TRP A 502 26.74 16.18 33.20
CA TRP A 502 26.23 14.99 32.54
C TRP A 502 25.64 15.35 31.17
N ILE A 503 25.95 14.52 30.18
CA ILE A 503 25.29 14.52 28.88
C ILE A 503 24.41 13.27 28.82
N ASN A 504 23.13 13.47 28.52
CA ASN A 504 22.11 12.42 28.41
C ASN A 504 21.90 11.59 29.69
N ARG A 505 21.94 12.22 30.86
CA ARG A 505 21.76 11.52 32.14
C ARG A 505 20.42 10.80 32.24
N GLU A 506 19.39 11.39 31.63
CA GLU A 506 18.00 10.92 31.62
C GLU A 506 17.87 9.54 30.95
N CYS A 507 18.85 9.13 30.13
CA CYS A 507 18.91 7.78 29.57
C CYS A 507 19.14 6.68 30.62
N LEU A 508 19.55 7.05 31.85
CA LEU A 508 19.66 6.13 32.99
C LEU A 508 18.35 6.03 33.80
N GLU A 509 17.30 6.74 33.40
CA GLU A 509 16.03 6.82 34.10
C GLU A 509 14.92 6.07 33.36
N ASN A 510 13.80 5.76 34.04
CA ASN A 510 12.65 5.07 33.42
C ASN A 510 12.07 5.82 32.24
N LYS A 511 12.23 7.15 32.20
CA LYS A 511 11.77 7.99 31.08
C LYS A 511 12.32 7.51 29.73
N PHE A 512 13.56 6.99 29.70
CA PHE A 512 14.13 6.40 28.50
C PHE A 512 13.39 5.14 28.08
N VAL A 513 13.18 4.19 29.01
CA VAL A 513 12.49 2.93 28.73
C VAL A 513 11.05 3.17 28.28
N GLU A 514 10.32 4.03 28.99
CA GLU A 514 8.92 4.36 28.70
C GLU A 514 8.78 5.15 27.40
N GLY A 515 9.68 6.11 27.14
CA GLY A 515 9.69 6.90 25.92
C GLY A 515 10.06 6.08 24.68
N MET A 516 10.99 5.14 24.82
CA MET A 516 11.32 4.19 23.76
C MET A 516 10.23 3.14 23.55
N ASN A 517 9.56 2.68 24.62
CA ASN A 517 8.41 1.79 24.48
C ASN A 517 7.23 2.49 23.80
N ASN A 518 7.00 3.78 24.07
CA ASN A 518 6.01 4.58 23.35
C ASN A 518 6.29 4.63 21.84
N LEU A 519 7.57 4.71 21.43
CA LEU A 519 7.93 4.62 20.02
C LEU A 519 7.69 3.20 19.50
N CYS A 520 8.22 2.19 20.22
CA CYS A 520 8.11 0.77 19.89
C CYS A 520 6.65 0.37 19.61
N THR A 521 5.72 0.59 20.55
CA THR A 521 4.30 0.26 20.39
C THR A 521 3.58 1.10 19.31
N SER A 522 4.18 2.20 18.83
CA SER A 522 3.58 3.01 17.75
C SER A 522 3.91 2.48 16.36
N LEU A 523 4.85 1.54 16.22
CA LEU A 523 5.24 0.97 14.93
C LEU A 523 4.40 -0.24 14.51
N GLY A 524 3.66 -0.86 15.44
CA GLY A 524 3.04 -2.17 15.25
C GLY A 524 2.73 -2.83 16.59
N ASP A 525 2.44 -4.13 16.56
CA ASP A 525 2.41 -4.97 17.75
C ASP A 525 3.83 -5.24 18.27
N CYS A 526 4.44 -4.22 18.87
CA CYS A 526 5.83 -4.26 19.32
C CYS A 526 5.93 -3.88 20.79
N GLY A 527 7.02 -4.29 21.44
CA GLY A 527 7.36 -3.81 22.78
C GLY A 527 6.55 -4.44 23.90
N GLY A 528 6.59 -3.79 25.06
CA GLY A 528 5.76 -4.15 26.21
C GLY A 528 4.38 -3.53 26.04
N ASN A 529 3.37 -4.35 25.81
CA ASN A 529 2.00 -3.92 25.56
C ASN A 529 0.97 -4.87 26.20
N VAL A 530 -0.31 -4.53 26.10
CA VAL A 530 -1.44 -5.36 26.55
C VAL A 530 -2.25 -5.86 25.36
N ASN A 531 -2.81 -7.06 25.43
CA ASN A 531 -3.80 -7.50 24.44
C ASN A 531 -5.19 -6.85 24.69
N ILE A 532 -6.18 -7.17 23.87
CA ILE A 532 -7.57 -6.68 24.01
C ILE A 532 -8.25 -7.03 25.34
N GLU A 533 -7.72 -8.02 26.09
CA GLU A 533 -8.18 -8.38 27.45
C GLU A 533 -7.43 -7.61 28.55
N GLY A 534 -6.51 -6.71 28.19
CA GLY A 534 -5.69 -5.95 29.14
C GLY A 534 -4.58 -6.78 29.81
N VAL A 535 -4.24 -7.95 29.27
CA VAL A 535 -3.16 -8.80 29.78
C VAL A 535 -1.81 -8.28 29.26
N TYR A 536 -0.93 -7.90 30.18
CA TYR A 536 0.38 -7.30 29.88
C TYR A 536 1.48 -8.34 29.74
N THR A 537 2.36 -8.17 28.75
CA THR A 537 3.60 -8.94 28.58
C THR A 537 4.78 -8.00 28.28
N ASP A 538 6.01 -8.38 28.67
CA ASP A 538 7.23 -7.59 28.49
C ASP A 538 8.28 -8.23 27.57
N ASP A 539 7.99 -9.38 26.96
CA ASP A 539 8.90 -10.11 26.06
C ASP A 539 9.26 -9.32 24.78
N GLY A 540 8.42 -8.37 24.37
CA GLY A 540 8.62 -7.54 23.17
C GLY A 540 9.70 -6.46 23.30
N PHE A 541 10.38 -6.30 24.45
CA PHE A 541 11.52 -5.39 24.56
C PHE A 541 12.58 -5.83 25.57
N SER A 542 13.78 -5.27 25.47
CA SER A 542 14.83 -5.44 26.48
C SER A 542 15.71 -4.22 26.60
N VAL A 543 16.28 -3.98 27.78
CA VAL A 543 17.18 -2.83 28.04
C VAL A 543 18.52 -3.30 28.59
N LYS A 544 19.61 -2.92 27.91
CA LYS A 544 21.00 -3.20 28.30
C LYS A 544 21.72 -1.94 28.75
N GLY A 545 22.39 -2.01 29.90
CA GLY A 545 23.09 -0.88 30.53
C GLY A 545 22.18 0.01 31.39
N GLY A 546 22.75 0.74 32.35
CA GLY A 546 22.06 1.82 33.06
C GLY A 546 20.92 1.42 34.03
N GLY A 547 21.21 0.66 35.10
CA GLY A 547 20.50 0.66 36.40
C GLY A 547 18.99 0.31 36.50
N LYS A 548 18.17 0.44 35.45
CA LYS A 548 16.72 0.15 35.45
C LYS A 548 16.30 -0.52 34.14
N LYS A 549 15.62 -1.66 34.25
CA LYS A 549 15.31 -2.56 33.12
C LYS A 549 13.81 -2.71 32.78
N LYS A 550 12.89 -2.09 33.54
CA LYS A 550 11.44 -2.38 33.45
C LYS A 550 10.59 -1.10 33.36
N LEU A 551 9.44 -1.22 32.70
CA LEU A 551 8.38 -0.22 32.69
C LEU A 551 7.79 -0.07 34.10
N SER A 552 7.35 1.15 34.46
CA SER A 552 6.73 1.38 35.78
C SER A 552 5.32 0.79 35.87
N ASP A 553 4.90 0.40 37.07
CA ASP A 553 3.53 -0.07 37.32
C ASP A 553 2.48 0.97 36.92
N SER A 554 2.78 2.26 37.08
CA SER A 554 1.93 3.36 36.61
C SER A 554 1.79 3.37 35.09
N TYR A 555 2.87 3.13 34.36
CA TYR A 555 2.85 3.07 32.90
C TYR A 555 2.02 1.88 32.40
N ILE A 556 2.25 0.69 32.99
CA ILE A 556 1.50 -0.53 32.67
C ILE A 556 0.01 -0.34 32.98
N SER A 557 -0.32 0.31 34.10
CA SER A 557 -1.70 0.60 34.45
C SER A 557 -2.40 1.46 33.40
N VAL A 558 -1.69 2.40 32.74
CA VAL A 558 -2.24 3.19 31.63
C VAL A 558 -2.49 2.32 30.40
N LEU A 559 -1.56 1.43 30.02
CA LEU A 559 -1.75 0.52 28.88
C LEU A 559 -3.03 -0.31 29.05
N LYS A 560 -3.26 -0.86 30.24
CA LYS A 560 -4.46 -1.66 30.55
C LYS A 560 -5.77 -0.89 30.34
N THR A 561 -5.75 0.44 30.41
CA THR A 561 -6.96 1.24 30.19
C THR A 561 -7.39 1.32 28.72
N TYR A 562 -6.54 0.90 27.77
CA TYR A 562 -6.88 0.90 26.36
C TYR A 562 -7.80 -0.28 25.97
N ALA A 563 -7.85 -1.33 26.79
CA ALA A 563 -8.79 -2.44 26.70
C ALA A 563 -10.15 -2.12 27.37
N ASP A 564 -10.26 -1.02 28.12
CA ASP A 564 -11.45 -0.66 28.89
C ASP A 564 -12.52 -0.03 27.97
N LYS A 565 -13.55 -0.82 27.61
CA LYS A 565 -14.65 -0.44 26.70
C LYS A 565 -15.32 0.90 27.06
N ASP A 566 -15.43 1.20 28.35
CA ASP A 566 -16.09 2.42 28.84
C ASP A 566 -15.30 3.70 28.54
N ARG A 567 -14.01 3.58 28.17
CA ARG A 567 -13.11 4.72 27.98
C ARG A 567 -12.91 5.16 26.54
N TRP A 568 -13.46 4.42 25.57
CA TRP A 568 -13.24 4.69 24.15
C TRP A 568 -14.53 4.88 23.32
N LYS A 569 -15.66 5.12 23.98
CA LYS A 569 -16.92 5.54 23.34
C LYS A 569 -16.71 6.72 22.35
N ASP A 570 -17.43 6.67 21.23
CA ASP A 570 -17.46 7.69 20.16
C ASP A 570 -16.13 7.94 19.40
N GLN A 571 -15.20 6.97 19.43
CA GLN A 571 -13.98 7.05 18.62
C GLN A 571 -14.26 6.82 17.13
N LYS A 572 -13.50 7.49 16.27
CA LYS A 572 -13.62 7.39 14.82
C LYS A 572 -12.24 7.52 14.18
N ALA A 573 -11.98 6.74 13.14
CA ALA A 573 -10.85 7.00 12.27
C ALA A 573 -11.15 8.19 11.34
N GLU A 574 -10.15 8.99 11.02
CA GLU A 574 -10.30 10.11 10.10
C GLU A 574 -10.48 9.57 8.66
N PRO A 575 -11.42 10.12 7.87
CA PRO A 575 -11.48 9.82 6.44
C PRO A 575 -10.19 10.29 5.75
N MET A 576 -9.80 9.61 4.68
CA MET A 576 -8.69 10.09 3.83
C MET A 576 -9.06 11.46 3.26
N SER A 577 -8.09 12.36 3.22
CA SER A 577 -8.24 13.64 2.54
C SER A 577 -8.39 13.44 1.03
N ASP A 578 -8.98 14.43 0.36
CA ASP A 578 -9.09 14.45 -1.11
C ASP A 578 -7.72 14.31 -1.80
N GLU A 579 -6.65 14.78 -1.16
CA GLU A 579 -5.27 14.67 -1.64
C GLU A 579 -4.75 13.23 -1.55
N GLU A 580 -5.15 12.48 -0.52
CA GLU A 580 -4.77 11.08 -0.33
C GLU A 580 -5.59 10.12 -1.19
N LEU A 581 -6.90 10.39 -1.34
CA LEU A 581 -7.75 9.69 -2.30
C LEU A 581 -7.20 9.89 -3.72
N ALA A 582 -6.87 11.13 -4.08
CA ALA A 582 -6.24 11.42 -5.36
C ALA A 582 -4.90 10.67 -5.50
N ALA A 583 -4.03 10.69 -4.48
CA ALA A 583 -2.75 9.97 -4.51
C ALA A 583 -2.89 8.45 -4.65
N LEU A 584 -3.89 7.83 -4.02
CA LEU A 584 -4.19 6.40 -4.13
C LEU A 584 -4.55 5.99 -5.58
N PHE A 585 -5.18 6.90 -6.32
CA PHE A 585 -5.54 6.73 -7.72
C PHE A 585 -4.56 7.42 -8.69
N GLY A 586 -3.42 7.94 -8.19
CA GLY A 586 -2.40 8.62 -9.01
C GLY A 586 -2.85 9.96 -9.62
N MET A 587 -3.87 10.60 -9.04
CA MET A 587 -4.45 11.87 -9.44
C MET A 587 -3.98 13.03 -8.54
N THR A 588 -4.18 14.26 -8.99
CA THR A 588 -4.06 15.49 -8.19
C THR A 588 -5.39 15.86 -7.53
N LYS A 589 -5.35 16.59 -6.41
CA LYS A 589 -6.55 17.09 -5.71
C LYS A 589 -7.52 17.82 -6.65
N ALA A 590 -6.98 18.62 -7.57
CA ALA A 590 -7.78 19.38 -8.53
C ALA A 590 -8.48 18.48 -9.55
N GLU A 591 -7.88 17.36 -9.95
CA GLU A 591 -8.50 16.35 -10.82
C GLU A 591 -9.58 15.56 -10.08
N TRP A 592 -9.36 15.23 -8.81
CA TRP A 592 -10.37 14.58 -7.95
C TRP A 592 -11.60 15.47 -7.74
N GLU A 593 -11.39 16.74 -7.38
CA GLU A 593 -12.45 17.74 -7.20
C GLU A 593 -13.18 18.09 -8.51
N ALA A 594 -12.48 18.02 -9.66
CA ALA A 594 -13.04 18.30 -10.98
C ALA A 594 -13.82 17.11 -11.61
N SER A 595 -13.80 15.91 -11.02
CA SER A 595 -14.61 14.76 -11.46
C SER A 595 -16.14 14.95 -11.32
N ASN A 596 -16.55 16.12 -10.80
CA ASN A 596 -17.91 16.67 -10.70
C ASN A 596 -18.86 15.81 -9.83
N GLN A 597 -18.85 16.14 -8.53
CA GLN A 597 -19.48 15.49 -7.37
C GLN A 597 -18.66 14.32 -6.82
N GLY A 598 -17.89 14.57 -5.76
CA GLY A 598 -17.39 13.49 -4.93
C GLY A 598 -18.52 12.55 -4.56
N LEU A 599 -18.26 11.24 -4.57
CA LEU A 599 -19.03 10.29 -3.77
C LEU A 599 -20.55 10.25 -4.04
N GLY A 600 -21.01 10.24 -5.30
CA GLY A 600 -22.43 10.00 -5.59
C GLY A 600 -22.91 8.57 -5.29
N THR A 601 -22.05 7.56 -5.36
CA THR A 601 -22.43 6.12 -5.35
C THR A 601 -21.26 5.18 -5.02
N LEU A 602 -20.45 5.50 -3.99
CA LEU A 602 -19.65 4.46 -3.31
C LEU A 602 -20.41 3.81 -2.14
N GLY A 603 -21.67 4.22 -1.93
CA GLY A 603 -22.65 3.39 -1.25
C GLY A 603 -23.09 2.27 -2.19
N MET A 604 -22.69 1.04 -1.87
CA MET A 604 -23.04 -0.23 -2.54
C MET A 604 -22.18 -0.58 -3.78
N ILE A 605 -21.13 -1.38 -3.57
CA ILE A 605 -21.10 -2.81 -3.91
C ILE A 605 -19.82 -3.38 -3.28
N SER A 606 -20.05 -4.16 -2.23
CA SER A 606 -19.11 -5.10 -1.63
C SER A 606 -18.71 -6.18 -2.63
N GLY A 607 -17.41 -6.46 -2.73
CA GLY A 607 -16.85 -7.65 -3.36
C GLY A 607 -16.32 -7.43 -4.77
N GLY A 608 -15.01 -7.20 -4.90
CA GLY A 608 -14.39 -7.27 -6.22
C GLY A 608 -13.08 -6.52 -6.47
N LEU A 609 -12.23 -6.25 -5.48
CA LEU A 609 -10.84 -5.76 -5.73
C LEU A 609 -9.79 -6.48 -4.88
N GLY A 610 -10.04 -7.77 -4.59
CA GLY A 610 -9.11 -8.64 -3.86
C GLY A 610 -8.04 -9.34 -4.70
N ILE A 611 -7.87 -9.05 -6.00
CA ILE A 611 -6.94 -9.83 -6.86
C ILE A 611 -6.08 -8.94 -7.78
N ALA A 612 -5.41 -7.93 -7.21
CA ALA A 612 -4.34 -7.21 -7.91
C ALA A 612 -3.16 -6.77 -7.02
N LEU A 613 -2.95 -7.43 -5.87
CA LEU A 613 -1.81 -7.14 -4.98
C LEU A 613 -1.08 -8.39 -4.45
N VAL A 614 -1.07 -9.48 -5.22
CA VAL A 614 -0.30 -10.71 -4.90
C VAL A 614 0.89 -10.93 -5.86
N TYR A 615 1.28 -9.94 -6.68
CA TYR A 615 2.40 -10.12 -7.62
C TYR A 615 3.59 -9.16 -7.46
N LEU A 616 3.77 -8.53 -6.29
CA LEU A 616 4.98 -7.76 -5.97
C LEU A 616 5.56 -8.05 -4.57
N ALA A 617 5.36 -9.27 -4.05
CA ALA A 617 5.96 -9.73 -2.80
C ALA A 617 7.06 -10.79 -3.04
N GLY A 618 7.82 -10.69 -4.13
CA GLY A 618 8.69 -11.79 -4.54
C GLY A 618 9.91 -11.42 -5.37
N THR A 619 10.80 -10.54 -4.89
CA THR A 619 12.25 -10.67 -5.20
C THR A 619 13.12 -10.09 -4.10
N LYS A 620 13.82 -11.00 -3.42
CA LYS A 620 15.11 -10.90 -2.72
C LYS A 620 15.86 -9.55 -2.80
N ALA A 621 16.10 -8.92 -1.65
CA ALA A 621 17.36 -8.24 -1.32
C ALA A 621 17.40 -7.88 0.17
N GLY A 622 17.68 -8.87 1.01
CA GLY A 622 17.94 -8.67 2.44
C GLY A 622 19.24 -9.35 2.84
N VAL A 623 20.39 -8.78 2.47
CA VAL A 623 21.66 -8.85 3.22
C VAL A 623 22.51 -7.65 2.80
N GLY A 624 22.73 -6.69 3.70
CA GLY A 624 23.68 -5.60 3.41
C GLY A 624 23.51 -4.31 4.19
N ILE A 625 23.06 -4.32 5.45
CA ILE A 625 23.09 -3.12 6.29
C ILE A 625 23.64 -3.46 7.68
N LEU A 626 24.96 -3.53 7.77
CA LEU A 626 25.73 -3.30 8.99
C LEU A 626 27.05 -2.64 8.59
N ALA A 627 27.00 -1.36 8.17
CA ALA A 627 28.12 -0.41 8.21
C ALA A 627 27.72 0.92 7.55
N LYS A 628 26.98 1.79 8.26
CA LYS A 628 26.95 3.24 7.96
C LYS A 628 26.26 4.03 9.07
N LEU A 629 26.85 4.01 10.27
CA LEU A 629 26.62 5.04 11.29
C LEU A 629 27.97 5.37 11.95
N GLY A 630 28.59 6.45 11.48
CA GLY A 630 29.84 6.95 12.03
C GLY A 630 30.27 8.27 11.40
N LEU A 631 29.92 9.37 12.07
CA LEU A 631 30.56 10.69 12.01
C LEU A 631 30.17 11.64 10.86
N ALA A 632 29.03 12.31 11.04
CA ALA A 632 28.89 13.70 10.63
C ALA A 632 27.99 14.41 11.64
N GLN A 633 28.56 15.28 12.47
CA GLN A 633 27.97 16.49 13.08
C GLN A 633 28.79 16.91 14.31
N LEU A 634 29.84 17.69 14.13
CA LEU A 634 30.29 18.71 15.10
C LEU A 634 31.07 19.80 14.36
N GLY A 635 30.36 20.69 13.67
CA GLY A 635 30.94 21.87 13.05
C GLY A 635 29.96 23.02 13.12
N ALA A 636 29.95 23.75 14.24
CA ALA A 636 29.63 25.18 14.34
C ALA A 636 29.35 25.58 15.80
N TRP A 637 30.31 26.24 16.47
CA TRP A 637 30.03 27.36 17.40
C TRP A 637 31.17 28.41 17.27
N HIS A 638 30.76 29.67 17.22
CA HIS A 638 31.32 30.87 16.55
C HIS A 638 32.70 31.46 16.95
N PRO A 639 33.28 32.35 16.09
CA PRO A 639 34.47 33.20 16.32
C PRO A 639 34.09 34.50 17.09
N PRO A 640 35.01 35.29 17.73
CA PRO A 640 35.83 36.29 17.01
C PRO A 640 37.10 36.79 17.75
N LEU A 641 38.32 36.57 17.25
CA LEU A 641 39.49 37.36 17.70
C LEU A 641 40.55 37.46 16.60
N LEU A 642 40.33 38.32 15.61
CA LEU A 642 41.43 38.78 14.74
C LEU A 642 41.18 40.18 14.16
N GLU A 643 40.67 41.09 14.99
CA GLU A 643 40.66 42.53 14.69
C GLU A 643 41.12 43.33 15.92
N ALA A 644 42.41 43.30 16.23
CA ALA A 644 43.03 44.28 17.14
C ALA A 644 44.57 44.29 17.05
N VAL A 645 45.17 44.50 15.88
CA VAL A 645 46.54 45.04 15.81
C VAL A 645 46.77 45.70 14.44
N GLY A 646 46.66 47.03 14.42
CA GLY A 646 47.23 47.84 13.35
C GLY A 646 48.76 47.94 13.51
N PRO A 647 49.49 48.19 12.42
CA PRO A 647 50.94 48.17 12.43
C PRO A 647 51.49 49.52 12.88
N GLU A 648 52.16 49.59 14.03
CA GLU A 648 53.27 50.55 14.22
C GLU A 648 54.11 50.23 15.48
N LEU A 649 55.43 50.28 15.25
CA LEU A 649 56.55 50.46 16.18
C LEU A 649 57.17 49.28 16.99
N SER A 650 58.46 49.14 16.71
CA SER A 650 59.56 48.31 17.22
C SER A 650 59.79 48.18 18.74
N ALA A 651 60.46 47.07 19.08
CA ALA A 651 61.29 46.80 20.28
C ALA A 651 60.62 46.24 21.55
N THR A 652 59.86 45.15 21.44
CA THR A 652 59.40 44.30 22.57
C THR A 652 59.22 42.82 22.17
N GLY A 653 60.17 42.24 21.42
CA GLY A 653 60.03 40.85 20.92
C GLY A 653 60.12 39.75 21.98
N GLY A 654 60.94 39.90 23.03
CA GLY A 654 61.22 38.81 23.99
C GLY A 654 60.12 38.54 25.02
N ALA A 655 59.49 39.59 25.57
CA ALA A 655 58.42 39.43 26.56
C ALA A 655 57.12 38.89 25.95
N LEU A 656 56.82 39.30 24.71
CA LEU A 656 55.67 38.79 23.95
C LEU A 656 55.89 37.35 23.49
N ALA A 657 57.09 37.01 22.99
CA ALA A 657 57.40 35.62 22.62
C ALA A 657 57.36 34.67 23.85
N GLY A 658 57.90 35.10 24.99
CA GLY A 658 57.83 34.33 26.23
C GLY A 658 56.40 34.16 26.74
N ALA A 659 55.58 35.22 26.73
CA ALA A 659 54.18 35.15 27.15
C ALA A 659 53.37 34.18 26.28
N LEU A 660 53.61 34.21 24.96
CA LEU A 660 52.96 33.30 24.01
C LEU A 660 53.38 31.84 24.23
N ILE A 661 54.65 31.59 24.54
CA ILE A 661 55.15 30.24 24.88
C ILE A 661 54.55 29.75 26.21
N GLY A 662 54.43 30.61 27.23
CA GLY A 662 53.80 30.26 28.50
C GLY A 662 52.30 29.98 28.41
N VAL A 663 51.59 30.73 27.56
CA VAL A 663 50.20 30.45 27.18
C VAL A 663 50.11 29.10 26.46
N ALA A 664 50.98 28.85 25.48
CA ALA A 664 50.97 27.63 24.69
C ALA A 664 51.28 26.38 25.55
N ILE A 665 52.27 26.43 26.44
CA ILE A 665 52.62 25.29 27.33
C ILE A 665 51.49 25.04 28.34
N THR A 666 50.87 26.07 28.89
CA THR A 666 49.77 25.89 29.86
C THR A 666 48.50 25.38 29.19
N ALA A 667 48.17 25.88 27.99
CA ALA A 667 47.08 25.37 27.18
C ALA A 667 47.34 23.91 26.75
N TYR A 668 48.57 23.60 26.31
CA TYR A 668 49.00 22.25 25.96
C TYR A 668 48.93 21.29 27.16
N LEU A 669 49.36 21.70 28.36
CA LEU A 669 49.25 20.86 29.56
C LEU A 669 47.79 20.67 30.02
N ILE A 670 46.92 21.67 29.86
CA ILE A 670 45.48 21.56 30.14
C ILE A 670 44.80 20.59 29.16
N ASP A 671 45.24 20.60 27.91
CA ASP A 671 44.71 19.77 26.82
C ASP A 671 45.23 18.32 26.89
N VAL A 672 46.54 18.12 27.02
CA VAL A 672 47.20 16.80 27.15
C VAL A 672 46.77 16.05 28.41
N LEU A 673 46.51 16.76 29.50
CA LEU A 673 46.01 16.15 30.75
C LEU A 673 44.48 16.06 30.80
N GLY A 674 43.75 16.51 29.77
CA GLY A 674 42.29 16.39 29.66
C GLY A 674 41.46 17.21 30.66
N ILE A 675 42.11 18.06 31.48
CA ILE A 675 41.44 18.76 32.60
C ILE A 675 40.63 19.99 32.16
N GLY A 676 40.77 20.44 30.91
CA GLY A 676 40.17 21.67 30.39
C GLY A 676 38.64 21.68 30.39
N ALA A 677 38.00 20.54 30.13
CA ALA A 677 36.53 20.40 30.15
C ALA A 677 35.93 20.43 31.57
N GLY A 678 36.77 20.18 32.60
CA GLY A 678 36.38 20.08 34.01
C GLY A 678 36.47 21.36 34.83
N LEU A 679 37.06 22.43 34.28
CA LEU A 679 37.36 23.69 34.97
C LEU A 679 36.45 24.84 34.50
N PRO A 680 35.93 25.71 35.40
CA PRO A 680 35.19 26.90 34.99
C PRO A 680 36.03 27.82 34.10
N GLN A 681 35.42 28.48 33.10
CA GLN A 681 36.15 29.37 32.18
C GLN A 681 37.00 30.42 32.90
N ALA A 682 36.53 30.98 34.02
CA ALA A 682 37.32 31.93 34.81
C ALA A 682 38.61 31.32 35.42
N VAL A 683 38.59 30.02 35.74
CA VAL A 683 39.75 29.27 36.26
C VAL A 683 40.70 28.91 35.11
N VAL A 684 40.16 28.52 33.95
CA VAL A 684 40.95 28.28 32.72
C VAL A 684 41.67 29.55 32.28
N TYR A 685 40.95 30.68 32.19
CA TYR A 685 41.55 31.98 31.89
C TYR A 685 42.53 32.43 32.98
N GLY A 686 42.25 32.13 34.25
CA GLY A 686 43.17 32.37 35.35
C GLY A 686 44.49 31.60 35.21
N LEU A 687 44.42 30.30 34.88
CA LEU A 687 45.59 29.43 34.66
C LEU A 687 46.39 29.86 33.43
N VAL A 688 45.72 30.17 32.32
CA VAL A 688 46.35 30.66 31.08
C VAL A 688 46.99 32.04 31.28
N ALA A 689 46.34 32.94 32.03
CA ALA A 689 46.91 34.26 32.37
C ALA A 689 48.13 34.15 33.30
N MET A 690 48.11 33.22 34.26
CA MET A 690 49.28 32.94 35.10
C MET A 690 50.42 32.27 34.31
N GLY A 691 50.10 31.42 33.32
CA GLY A 691 51.05 30.84 32.37
C GLY A 691 51.69 31.89 31.45
N ALA A 692 50.89 32.85 30.95
CA ALA A 692 51.37 34.00 30.19
C ALA A 692 52.35 34.85 31.01
N TYR A 693 52.02 35.09 32.29
CA TYR A 693 52.88 35.83 33.22
C TYR A 693 54.22 35.12 33.46
N ALA A 694 54.20 33.80 33.67
CA ALA A 694 55.41 33.00 33.89
C ALA A 694 56.27 32.84 32.62
N GLY A 695 55.64 32.72 31.44
CA GLY A 695 56.33 32.69 30.15
C GLY A 695 56.95 34.03 29.77
N ALA A 696 56.25 35.14 30.02
CA ALA A 696 56.77 36.49 29.79
C ALA A 696 58.04 36.75 30.63
N TRP A 697 58.07 36.20 31.85
CA TRP A 697 59.25 36.22 32.72
C TRP A 697 60.44 35.45 32.13
N ALA A 698 60.22 34.20 31.69
CA ALA A 698 61.28 33.37 31.08
C ALA A 698 61.83 33.97 29.77
N GLY A 699 60.97 34.58 28.95
CA GLY A 699 61.36 35.28 27.71
C GLY A 699 62.17 36.55 27.95
N LEU A 700 62.02 37.20 29.12
CA LEU A 700 62.82 38.35 29.54
C LEU A 700 64.20 37.96 30.07
N GLU A 701 64.35 36.78 30.68
CA GLU A 701 65.61 36.26 31.21
C GLU A 701 66.58 35.79 30.09
N LEU A 702 66.04 35.20 29.02
CA LEU A 702 66.77 34.72 27.84
C LEU A 702 67.48 35.83 27.03
N LEU A 703 67.09 37.09 27.20
CA LEU A 703 67.71 38.25 26.52
C LEU A 703 68.75 38.99 27.37
N GLY A 704 69.07 38.52 28.58
CA GLY A 704 70.13 39.09 29.41
C GLY A 704 69.91 40.55 29.84
N ALA A 705 68.66 41.04 29.82
CA ALA A 705 68.33 42.40 30.22
C ALA A 705 68.33 42.53 31.75
N ASN A 706 69.49 42.87 32.32
CA ASN A 706 69.61 43.31 33.71
C ASN A 706 69.01 44.72 33.88
N LEU A 707 67.69 44.81 34.03
CA LEU A 707 67.01 46.02 34.50
C LEU A 707 66.84 45.90 36.03
N TRP A 708 67.57 46.75 36.76
CA TRP A 708 67.59 46.77 38.22
C TRP A 708 66.22 47.13 38.81
N GLY A 709 65.62 46.22 39.58
CA GLY A 709 64.46 46.50 40.45
C GLY A 709 63.88 45.25 41.12
N ASP A 710 63.72 45.30 42.45
CA ASP A 710 63.33 44.23 43.40
C ASP A 710 61.92 43.60 43.23
N PHE A 711 61.41 43.43 42.01
CA PHE A 711 60.05 42.91 41.76
C PHE A 711 59.98 41.46 41.24
N PHE A 712 61.11 40.75 41.07
CA PHE A 712 61.18 39.50 40.30
C PHE A 712 61.69 38.25 41.04
N ALA A 713 61.39 38.10 42.34
CA ALA A 713 61.76 36.90 43.10
C ALA A 713 60.71 35.76 43.09
N LEU A 714 59.54 35.95 42.45
CA LEU A 714 58.41 34.99 42.52
C LEU A 714 58.16 34.18 41.22
N GLY A 715 58.81 34.52 40.10
CA GLY A 715 58.59 33.89 38.78
C GLY A 715 58.65 32.34 38.75
N PRO A 716 59.74 31.70 39.23
CA PRO A 716 59.84 30.24 39.23
C PRO A 716 58.89 29.56 40.23
N TYR A 717 58.51 30.23 41.32
CA TYR A 717 57.55 29.70 42.29
C TYR A 717 56.12 29.68 41.74
N VAL A 718 55.75 30.66 40.92
CA VAL A 718 54.43 30.71 40.27
C VAL A 718 54.28 29.59 39.25
N LEU A 719 55.31 29.32 38.42
CA LEU A 719 55.28 28.20 37.47
C LEU A 719 55.19 26.83 38.19
N PHE A 720 55.95 26.66 39.28
CA PHE A 720 55.95 25.42 40.06
C PHE A 720 54.62 25.18 40.79
N ILE A 721 54.01 26.22 41.38
CA ILE A 721 52.68 26.13 42.01
C ILE A 721 51.61 25.81 40.95
N LEU A 722 51.72 26.38 39.76
CA LEU A 722 50.77 26.17 38.66
C LEU A 722 50.82 24.72 38.14
N ILE A 723 52.02 24.16 37.98
CA ILE A 723 52.21 22.75 37.64
C ILE A 723 51.65 21.84 38.74
N ILE A 724 51.89 22.17 40.02
CA ILE A 724 51.32 21.40 41.15
C ILE A 724 49.79 21.45 41.17
N ILE A 725 49.17 22.62 40.92
CA ILE A 725 47.71 22.74 40.86
C ILE A 725 47.12 21.93 39.71
N ILE A 726 47.75 21.96 38.53
CA ILE A 726 47.36 21.16 37.35
C ILE A 726 47.50 19.66 37.65
N ILE A 727 48.61 19.24 38.28
CA ILE A 727 48.81 17.83 38.68
C ILE A 727 47.82 17.40 39.76
N ILE A 728 47.51 18.27 40.74
CA ILE A 728 46.49 18.00 41.76
C ILE A 728 45.12 17.82 41.10
N PHE A 729 44.75 18.67 40.12
CA PHE A 729 43.48 18.51 39.40
C PHE A 729 43.43 17.22 38.58
N ALA A 730 44.52 16.84 37.93
CA ALA A 730 44.64 15.54 37.25
C ALA A 730 44.56 14.35 38.23
N LEU A 731 45.21 14.43 39.41
CA LEU A 731 45.18 13.36 40.43
C LEU A 731 43.79 13.19 41.09
N PHE A 732 42.97 14.24 41.13
CA PHE A 732 41.59 14.18 41.60
C PHE A 732 40.58 13.81 40.49
N GLY A 733 41.04 13.52 39.27
CA GLY A 733 40.20 13.06 38.14
C GLY A 733 39.28 14.14 37.57
N ILE A 734 39.63 15.43 37.72
CA ILE A 734 38.83 16.55 37.19
C ILE A 734 39.09 16.66 35.69
N GLY A 735 38.04 16.47 34.88
CA GLY A 735 38.13 16.32 33.43
C GLY A 735 37.96 14.88 32.93
N ASP A 736 38.04 13.88 33.81
CA ASP A 736 37.76 12.49 33.45
C ASP A 736 36.34 12.36 32.89
N THR A 737 36.22 11.58 31.82
CA THR A 737 34.93 11.25 31.21
C THR A 737 34.60 9.78 31.40
N ASP A 738 33.53 9.50 32.12
CA ASP A 738 32.97 8.15 32.21
C ASP A 738 31.86 8.05 31.15
N THR A 739 31.89 7.00 30.32
CA THR A 739 30.87 6.78 29.28
C THR A 739 30.12 5.47 29.49
N TRP A 740 28.79 5.52 29.41
CA TRP A 740 27.92 4.35 29.43
C TRP A 740 27.07 4.31 28.16
N LYS A 741 26.83 3.11 27.64
CA LYS A 741 25.87 2.88 26.56
C LYS A 741 24.63 2.21 27.15
N VAL A 742 23.49 2.85 27.01
CA VAL A 742 22.18 2.28 27.37
C VAL A 742 21.46 1.96 26.06
N THR A 743 21.11 0.71 25.83
CA THR A 743 20.44 0.26 24.60
C THR A 743 19.06 -0.24 24.93
N TYR A 744 18.05 0.31 24.26
CA TYR A 744 16.69 -0.23 24.22
C TYR A 744 16.53 -1.03 22.94
N THR A 745 16.14 -2.30 23.05
CA THR A 745 15.87 -3.17 21.91
C THR A 745 14.37 -3.44 21.84
N CYS A 746 13.76 -3.07 20.71
CA CYS A 746 12.35 -3.30 20.41
C CYS A 746 12.20 -4.56 19.56
N ARG A 747 11.23 -5.41 19.90
CA ARG A 747 10.89 -6.67 19.23
C ARG A 747 9.36 -6.79 19.11
N PRO A 748 8.83 -7.76 18.34
CA PRO A 748 7.40 -8.01 18.33
C PRO A 748 6.88 -8.36 19.72
N TRP A 749 5.75 -7.77 20.09
CA TRP A 749 5.00 -8.12 21.28
C TRP A 749 4.65 -9.62 21.27
N GLN A 750 4.53 -10.24 22.45
CA GLN A 750 4.21 -11.66 22.55
C GLN A 750 2.90 -11.87 23.33
N PRO A 751 1.97 -12.70 22.84
CA PRO A 751 0.81 -13.17 23.61
C PRO A 751 1.20 -13.76 24.97
N PRO A 752 0.30 -13.72 25.97
CA PRO A 752 0.53 -14.38 27.25
C PRO A 752 0.68 -15.89 27.07
N LEU A 753 1.48 -16.53 27.92
CA LEU A 753 1.66 -17.98 27.90
C LEU A 753 0.34 -18.71 28.20
N GLY A 754 0.20 -19.90 27.62
CA GLY A 754 -1.00 -20.73 27.71
C GLY A 754 -2.15 -20.21 26.85
N GLY A 755 -3.36 -20.62 27.21
CA GLY A 755 -4.57 -20.36 26.45
C GLY A 755 -5.81 -20.33 27.34
N ASP A 756 -5.66 -19.82 28.57
CA ASP A 756 -6.76 -19.73 29.54
C ASP A 756 -7.88 -18.80 29.05
N ASP A 757 -7.54 -17.83 28.22
CA ASP A 757 -8.45 -16.80 27.72
C ASP A 757 -8.95 -17.06 26.28
N CYS A 758 -8.60 -18.19 25.63
CA CYS A 758 -9.02 -18.44 24.24
C CYS A 758 -10.55 -18.39 24.06
N SER A 759 -11.30 -18.87 25.05
CA SER A 759 -12.78 -18.90 25.02
C SER A 759 -13.43 -17.52 25.10
N LYS A 760 -12.66 -16.46 25.42
CA LYS A 760 -13.16 -15.08 25.41
C LYS A 760 -13.21 -14.50 23.99
N CYS A 761 -12.62 -15.18 23.01
CA CYS A 761 -12.74 -14.76 21.63
C CYS A 761 -14.21 -14.83 21.18
N GLY A 762 -14.78 -13.68 20.82
CA GLY A 762 -16.20 -13.58 20.47
C GLY A 762 -17.09 -12.93 21.54
N ASP A 763 -16.54 -12.52 22.69
CA ASP A 763 -17.28 -11.76 23.70
C ASP A 763 -17.63 -10.34 23.19
N GLY A 764 -18.81 -10.22 22.57
CA GLY A 764 -19.38 -8.99 22.02
C GLY A 764 -19.18 -8.87 20.50
N LEU A 765 -17.93 -8.75 20.04
CA LEU A 765 -17.60 -8.63 18.61
C LEU A 765 -17.03 -9.94 18.06
N PRO A 766 -17.26 -10.27 16.77
CA PRO A 766 -16.82 -11.54 16.18
C PRO A 766 -15.35 -11.89 16.44
N CYS A 767 -15.06 -13.18 16.59
CA CYS A 767 -13.71 -13.69 16.71
C CYS A 767 -12.99 -13.65 15.34
N SER A 768 -11.66 -13.53 15.35
CA SER A 768 -10.80 -13.68 14.17
C SER A 768 -9.55 -14.47 14.52
N GLU A 769 -8.80 -14.90 13.51
CA GLU A 769 -7.53 -15.58 13.70
C GLU A 769 -6.57 -14.73 14.55
N TYR A 770 -6.38 -13.47 14.15
CA TYR A 770 -5.50 -12.54 14.83
C TYR A 770 -5.95 -12.24 16.27
N LYS A 771 -7.26 -12.03 16.48
CA LYS A 771 -7.82 -11.84 17.82
C LYS A 771 -7.54 -13.06 18.69
N CYS A 772 -7.83 -14.26 18.18
CA CYS A 772 -7.64 -15.53 18.90
C CYS A 772 -6.18 -15.71 19.32
N GLN A 773 -5.24 -15.49 18.40
CA GLN A 773 -3.80 -15.59 18.67
C GLN A 773 -3.32 -14.58 19.73
N SER A 774 -3.94 -13.41 19.84
CA SER A 774 -3.57 -12.42 20.87
C SER A 774 -3.95 -12.82 22.30
N LEU A 775 -4.89 -13.77 22.48
CA LEU A 775 -5.40 -14.18 23.79
C LEU A 775 -4.46 -15.14 24.51
N GLY A 776 -3.58 -15.84 23.78
CA GLY A 776 -2.62 -16.75 24.37
C GLY A 776 -1.76 -17.47 23.34
N GLN A 777 -0.55 -17.86 23.75
CA GLN A 777 0.40 -18.58 22.91
C GLN A 777 -0.13 -19.95 22.45
N THR A 778 -1.08 -20.55 23.16
CA THR A 778 -1.69 -21.83 22.79
C THR A 778 -3.12 -21.68 22.25
N CYS A 779 -3.57 -20.45 21.96
CA CYS A 779 -4.86 -20.22 21.31
C CYS A 779 -4.76 -20.40 19.80
N GLU A 780 -5.62 -21.21 19.20
CA GLU A 780 -5.69 -21.43 17.75
C GLU A 780 -7.12 -21.25 17.25
N PHE A 781 -7.24 -20.59 16.10
CA PHE A 781 -8.51 -20.37 15.43
C PHE A 781 -8.79 -21.55 14.50
N VAL A 782 -9.92 -22.22 14.71
CA VAL A 782 -10.30 -23.46 14.01
C VAL A 782 -11.61 -23.28 13.26
N ASN A 783 -11.85 -24.17 12.28
CA ASN A 783 -13.06 -24.21 11.44
C ASN A 783 -13.30 -22.96 10.57
N GLU A 784 -12.24 -22.27 10.16
CA GLU A 784 -12.34 -21.08 9.31
C GLU A 784 -13.17 -21.34 8.03
N GLY A 785 -14.14 -20.46 7.75
CA GLY A 785 -14.95 -20.48 6.54
C GLY A 785 -16.12 -21.47 6.59
N THR A 786 -16.45 -22.00 7.77
CA THR A 786 -17.53 -22.97 7.97
C THR A 786 -18.76 -22.39 8.67
N GLY A 787 -18.66 -21.21 9.26
CA GLY A 787 -19.72 -20.63 10.11
C GLY A 787 -19.74 -21.19 11.54
N GLU A 788 -18.88 -22.16 11.86
CA GLU A 788 -18.66 -22.72 13.21
C GLU A 788 -17.24 -22.39 13.70
N GLU A 789 -16.73 -21.20 13.36
CA GLU A 789 -15.41 -20.74 13.76
C GLU A 789 -15.28 -20.61 15.29
N GLU A 790 -14.19 -21.15 15.85
CA GLU A 790 -13.95 -21.15 17.29
C GLU A 790 -12.47 -20.88 17.61
N CYS A 791 -12.20 -20.23 18.74
CA CYS A 791 -10.86 -20.07 19.29
C CYS A 791 -10.63 -21.08 20.43
N VAL A 792 -9.72 -22.03 20.23
CA VAL A 792 -9.50 -23.14 21.16
C VAL A 792 -8.09 -23.15 21.72
N ASN A 793 -7.93 -23.60 22.95
CA ASN A 793 -6.62 -23.90 23.51
C ASN A 793 -6.17 -25.29 23.02
N ILE A 794 -5.08 -25.34 22.24
CA ILE A 794 -4.56 -26.58 21.65
C ILE A 794 -3.66 -27.39 22.59
N ALA A 795 -3.16 -26.79 23.67
CA ALA A 795 -2.27 -27.43 24.63
C ALA A 795 -2.76 -27.34 26.09
N PRO A 796 -4.03 -27.66 26.41
CA PRO A 796 -4.61 -27.41 27.73
C PRO A 796 -4.06 -28.31 28.85
N ASN A 797 -3.32 -29.38 28.52
CA ASN A 797 -2.76 -30.34 29.48
C ASN A 797 -1.26 -30.59 29.29
N ASP A 798 -0.59 -29.72 28.54
CA ASP A 798 0.86 -29.84 28.36
C ASP A 798 1.60 -29.36 29.62
N ALA A 799 2.48 -30.23 30.13
CA ALA A 799 3.21 -30.04 31.38
C ALA A 799 4.70 -30.39 31.23
N THR A 800 5.19 -30.55 30.00
CA THR A 800 6.56 -30.95 29.72
C THR A 800 7.25 -29.89 28.88
N PRO A 801 8.48 -29.46 29.23
CA PRO A 801 9.19 -28.48 28.43
C PRO A 801 9.69 -29.06 27.10
N PRO A 802 9.98 -28.20 26.11
CA PRO A 802 10.52 -28.63 24.82
C PRO A 802 11.78 -29.48 24.96
N GLN A 803 11.84 -30.59 24.23
CA GLN A 803 13.03 -31.39 24.02
C GLN A 803 13.89 -30.79 22.91
N ILE A 804 15.14 -30.53 23.26
CA ILE A 804 16.11 -29.89 22.37
C ILE A 804 16.98 -30.96 21.71
N SER A 805 17.21 -30.83 20.41
CA SER A 805 18.12 -31.66 19.62
C SER A 805 18.92 -30.80 18.62
N PRO A 806 20.10 -31.24 18.15
CA PRO A 806 20.84 -30.50 17.13
C PRO A 806 20.12 -30.52 15.78
N ASN A 807 20.08 -29.37 15.08
CA ASN A 807 19.53 -29.26 13.73
C ASN A 807 20.64 -29.44 12.68
N TYR A 808 20.65 -30.62 12.03
CA TYR A 808 21.67 -31.02 11.05
C TYR A 808 21.54 -30.32 9.69
N ASP A 809 20.43 -29.64 9.39
CA ASP A 809 20.24 -28.94 8.12
C ASP A 809 20.91 -27.56 8.11
N VAL A 810 21.32 -27.05 9.28
CA VAL A 810 21.90 -25.71 9.46
C VAL A 810 23.43 -25.69 9.48
N ILE A 811 24.07 -26.77 9.93
CA ILE A 811 25.53 -26.83 10.08
C ILE A 811 26.19 -27.13 8.73
N GLU A 812 27.26 -26.40 8.42
CA GLU A 812 27.98 -26.51 7.14
C GLU A 812 29.42 -27.00 7.35
N GLU A 813 29.96 -27.70 6.35
CA GLU A 813 31.38 -28.06 6.27
C GLU A 813 32.25 -26.78 6.36
N PRO A 814 33.35 -26.78 7.13
CA PRO A 814 34.03 -27.95 7.71
C PRO A 814 33.62 -28.29 9.16
N PHE A 815 32.43 -27.89 9.63
CA PHE A 815 31.97 -28.13 11.00
C PHE A 815 30.98 -29.30 11.10
N GLU A 816 30.99 -29.98 12.25
CA GLU A 816 30.00 -31.02 12.58
C GLU A 816 29.59 -30.98 14.06
N TYR A 817 28.44 -31.59 14.37
CA TYR A 817 28.04 -31.85 15.75
C TYR A 817 28.58 -33.20 16.23
N ALA A 818 29.35 -33.17 17.31
CA ALA A 818 29.91 -34.33 17.98
C ALA A 818 29.38 -34.45 19.43
N ASP A 819 29.62 -35.61 20.06
CA ASP A 819 29.28 -35.88 21.46
C ASP A 819 27.82 -35.57 21.84
N VAL A 820 26.88 -35.77 20.91
CA VAL A 820 25.46 -35.46 21.08
C VAL A 820 24.85 -36.29 22.22
N GLN A 821 24.31 -35.59 23.21
CA GLN A 821 23.65 -36.12 24.39
C GLN A 821 22.32 -35.40 24.61
N ASN A 822 21.48 -35.94 25.48
CA ASN A 822 20.16 -35.35 25.79
C ASN A 822 20.24 -33.95 26.43
N ASN A 823 21.42 -33.53 26.90
CA ASN A 823 21.66 -32.25 27.57
C ASN A 823 22.68 -31.37 26.85
N GLY A 824 23.00 -31.64 25.58
CA GLY A 824 23.95 -30.83 24.83
C GLY A 824 24.70 -31.57 23.72
N PHE A 825 25.52 -30.83 23.01
CA PHE A 825 26.44 -31.35 22.00
C PHE A 825 27.69 -30.46 21.91
N LYS A 826 28.72 -30.97 21.22
CA LYS A 826 29.95 -30.24 20.91
C LYS A 826 30.00 -29.88 19.43
N VAL A 827 30.38 -28.65 19.12
CA VAL A 827 30.70 -28.26 17.74
C VAL A 827 32.20 -28.46 17.51
N VAL A 828 32.55 -29.20 16.47
CA VAL A 828 33.94 -29.53 16.13
C VAL A 828 34.24 -29.24 14.67
N HIS A 829 35.52 -29.09 14.34
CA HIS A 829 36.01 -28.96 12.97
C HIS A 829 36.47 -30.33 12.46
N ASN A 830 36.12 -30.71 11.23
CA ASN A 830 36.35 -32.05 10.68
C ASN A 830 37.84 -32.42 10.57
N GLU A 831 38.69 -31.42 10.34
CA GLU A 831 40.15 -31.63 10.16
C GLU A 831 41.02 -31.12 11.32
N LEU A 832 40.49 -30.30 12.22
CA LEU A 832 41.27 -29.61 13.25
C LEU A 832 40.85 -30.10 14.64
N GLU A 833 41.80 -30.18 15.56
CA GLU A 833 41.51 -30.64 16.93
C GLU A 833 40.58 -29.67 17.69
N CYS A 834 40.70 -28.36 17.43
CA CYS A 834 39.86 -27.30 17.97
C CYS A 834 39.62 -26.23 16.90
N ILE A 835 38.56 -25.43 17.08
CA ILE A 835 38.16 -24.40 16.12
C ILE A 835 39.02 -23.14 16.36
N PRO A 836 39.62 -22.53 15.32
CA PRO A 836 40.36 -21.28 15.49
C PRO A 836 39.48 -20.14 16.05
N ALA A 837 40.07 -19.25 16.84
CA ALA A 837 39.41 -18.01 17.26
C ALA A 837 38.91 -17.19 16.06
N TYR A 838 37.88 -16.35 16.25
CA TYR A 838 37.25 -15.51 15.20
C TYR A 838 36.65 -16.28 14.02
N THR A 839 36.49 -17.60 14.15
CA THR A 839 35.77 -18.39 13.18
C THR A 839 34.27 -18.12 13.30
N LEU A 840 33.61 -17.79 12.19
CA LEU A 840 32.16 -17.71 12.12
C LEU A 840 31.59 -19.12 11.95
N VAL A 841 30.77 -19.55 12.90
CA VAL A 841 30.15 -20.88 12.93
C VAL A 841 28.64 -20.72 12.82
N GLN A 842 28.04 -21.40 11.84
CA GLN A 842 26.59 -21.51 11.74
C GLN A 842 26.14 -22.80 12.42
N LEU A 843 25.17 -22.69 13.34
CA LEU A 843 24.61 -23.82 14.07
C LEU A 843 23.12 -23.64 14.34
N GLY A 844 22.43 -24.74 14.61
CA GLY A 844 21.00 -24.75 14.89
C GLY A 844 20.57 -25.88 15.81
N VAL A 845 19.37 -25.73 16.36
CA VAL A 845 18.71 -26.68 17.23
C VAL A 845 17.25 -26.85 16.81
N SER A 846 16.73 -28.06 16.94
CA SER A 846 15.35 -28.43 16.66
C SER A 846 14.65 -28.83 17.95
N LEU A 847 13.40 -28.41 18.07
CA LEU A 847 12.50 -28.73 19.16
C LEU A 847 11.45 -29.76 18.68
N ASN A 848 10.90 -30.55 19.60
CA ASN A 848 9.78 -31.45 19.31
C ASN A 848 8.41 -30.73 19.24
N GLU A 849 8.39 -29.43 19.54
CA GLU A 849 7.22 -28.55 19.56
C GLU A 849 7.68 -27.09 19.44
N TYR A 850 6.75 -26.19 19.09
CA TYR A 850 7.04 -24.75 18.98
C TYR A 850 7.51 -24.17 20.32
N GLY A 851 8.72 -23.59 20.31
CA GLY A 851 9.31 -23.05 21.52
C GLY A 851 10.16 -21.80 21.27
N GLN A 852 10.50 -21.16 22.38
CA GLN A 852 11.33 -19.97 22.46
C GLN A 852 12.62 -20.35 23.18
N CYS A 853 13.78 -20.10 22.57
CA CYS A 853 15.08 -20.49 23.15
C CYS A 853 15.95 -19.27 23.50
N LYS A 854 16.47 -19.26 24.73
CA LYS A 854 17.48 -18.30 25.21
C LYS A 854 18.74 -19.04 25.62
N TYR A 855 19.88 -18.34 25.59
CA TYR A 855 21.14 -18.84 26.09
C TYR A 855 21.88 -17.80 26.92
N ASP A 856 22.78 -18.30 27.75
CA ASP A 856 23.73 -17.51 28.52
C ASP A 856 25.11 -18.18 28.50
N VAL A 857 26.16 -17.43 28.83
CA VAL A 857 27.52 -17.97 29.03
C VAL A 857 27.74 -18.43 30.47
N ASP A 858 26.90 -17.97 31.40
CA ASP A 858 26.87 -18.42 32.79
C ASP A 858 25.94 -19.63 32.98
N ARG A 859 26.35 -20.57 33.85
CA ARG A 859 25.53 -21.75 34.18
C ARG A 859 24.37 -21.43 35.11
N ASN A 860 23.31 -22.24 35.02
CA ASN A 860 22.15 -22.25 35.89
C ASN A 860 21.40 -20.90 35.95
N VAL A 861 21.50 -20.09 34.89
CA VAL A 861 20.69 -18.88 34.76
C VAL A 861 19.25 -19.30 34.47
N GLY A 862 18.27 -18.66 35.13
CA GLY A 862 16.86 -18.90 34.85
C GLY A 862 16.48 -18.36 33.46
N PHE A 863 15.54 -18.99 32.75
CA PHE A 863 15.17 -18.58 31.39
C PHE A 863 14.83 -17.08 31.27
N GLU A 864 14.11 -16.52 32.24
CA GLU A 864 13.76 -15.10 32.26
C GLU A 864 14.97 -14.16 32.42
N ASP A 865 16.03 -14.64 33.08
CA ASP A 865 17.24 -13.87 33.37
C ASP A 865 18.35 -14.06 32.32
N MET A 866 18.23 -15.06 31.43
CA MET A 866 19.20 -15.32 30.37
C MET A 866 19.32 -14.12 29.43
N GLU A 867 20.55 -13.72 29.11
CA GLU A 867 20.79 -12.48 28.38
C GLU A 867 20.40 -12.53 26.89
N PHE A 868 20.60 -13.67 26.22
CA PHE A 868 20.56 -13.73 24.76
C PHE A 868 19.48 -14.65 24.23
N TRP A 869 18.72 -14.18 23.23
CA TRP A 869 17.86 -15.04 22.42
C TRP A 869 18.71 -15.86 21.44
N PHE A 870 18.39 -17.14 21.28
CA PHE A 870 19.07 -17.99 20.30
C PHE A 870 18.76 -17.47 18.88
N GLY A 871 19.80 -17.15 18.10
CA GLY A 871 19.65 -16.51 16.79
C GLY A 871 19.21 -15.05 16.82
N GLY A 872 19.09 -14.43 18.01
CA GLY A 872 18.59 -13.06 18.17
C GLY A 872 17.07 -12.91 18.02
N ARG A 873 16.36 -14.04 17.87
CA ARG A 873 14.92 -14.10 17.56
C ARG A 873 14.11 -14.52 18.77
N SER A 874 13.00 -13.84 19.03
CA SER A 874 12.07 -14.17 20.14
C SER A 874 10.84 -14.92 19.67
N LEU A 875 10.85 -15.46 18.44
CA LEU A 875 9.70 -16.15 17.86
C LEU A 875 9.61 -17.59 18.38
N PHE A 876 8.39 -18.11 18.50
CA PHE A 876 8.14 -19.53 18.73
C PHE A 876 8.38 -20.30 17.43
N LYS A 877 9.40 -21.16 17.41
CA LYS A 877 9.76 -21.98 16.24
C LYS A 877 10.06 -23.41 16.68
N GLU A 878 9.93 -24.36 15.75
CA GLU A 878 10.46 -25.71 15.95
C GLU A 878 11.96 -25.72 15.68
N ASP A 879 12.40 -25.02 14.63
CA ASP A 879 13.80 -24.91 14.24
C ASP A 879 14.38 -23.52 14.52
N HIS A 880 15.50 -23.52 15.24
CA HIS A 880 16.26 -22.32 15.56
C HIS A 880 17.67 -22.39 14.97
N SER A 881 18.15 -21.30 14.39
CA SER A 881 19.50 -21.19 13.84
C SER A 881 20.20 -19.91 14.31
N MET A 882 21.53 -19.93 14.35
CA MET A 882 22.36 -18.76 14.61
C MET A 882 23.69 -18.84 13.88
N ALA A 883 24.25 -17.68 13.58
CA ALA A 883 25.65 -17.52 13.18
C ALA A 883 26.42 -16.87 14.35
N LEU A 884 27.45 -17.56 14.83
CA LEU A 884 28.23 -17.17 16.00
C LEU A 884 29.69 -16.94 15.62
N LEU A 885 30.20 -15.74 15.87
CA LEU A 885 31.64 -15.47 15.76
C LEU A 885 32.32 -15.93 17.06
N LEU A 886 33.22 -16.91 16.97
CA LEU A 886 33.87 -17.45 18.16
C LEU A 886 34.82 -16.45 18.83
N PRO A 887 34.78 -16.34 20.18
CA PRO A 887 35.59 -15.40 20.93
C PRO A 887 37.09 -15.71 20.84
N SER A 888 37.94 -14.70 21.07
CA SER A 888 39.37 -14.90 21.22
C SER A 888 39.72 -15.58 22.54
N LEU A 889 40.86 -16.26 22.60
CA LEU A 889 41.34 -16.88 23.82
C LEU A 889 41.58 -15.88 24.95
N GLU A 890 42.04 -14.68 24.62
CA GLU A 890 42.27 -13.59 25.58
C GLU A 890 40.95 -13.12 26.19
N SER A 891 39.88 -13.07 25.40
CA SER A 891 38.53 -12.74 25.90
C SER A 891 37.98 -13.83 26.83
N LEU A 892 38.49 -15.05 26.73
CA LEU A 892 38.23 -16.18 27.63
C LEU A 892 39.22 -16.27 28.80
N GLY A 893 40.10 -15.27 28.96
CA GLY A 893 41.09 -15.21 30.05
C GLY A 893 42.30 -16.13 29.86
N VAL A 894 42.50 -16.69 28.67
CA VAL A 894 43.66 -17.51 28.31
C VAL A 894 44.70 -16.65 27.61
N TYR A 895 45.63 -16.11 28.40
CA TYR A 895 46.72 -15.26 27.94
C TYR A 895 48.01 -16.05 27.68
N GLY A 896 48.81 -15.62 26.72
CA GLY A 896 50.13 -16.21 26.40
C GLY A 896 50.27 -16.59 24.93
N VAL A 897 51.44 -17.10 24.54
CA VAL A 897 51.79 -17.41 23.14
C VAL A 897 52.04 -18.90 22.91
N ASP A 898 51.62 -19.75 23.84
CA ASP A 898 51.75 -21.20 23.71
C ASP A 898 50.89 -21.67 22.52
N PRO A 899 51.46 -22.27 21.46
CA PRO A 899 50.72 -22.73 20.28
C PRO A 899 49.76 -23.88 20.59
N ASP A 900 49.93 -24.55 21.73
CA ASP A 900 49.07 -25.63 22.22
C ASP A 900 48.04 -25.16 23.24
N ARG A 901 47.96 -23.84 23.55
CA ARG A 901 46.89 -23.32 24.42
C ARG A 901 45.53 -23.63 23.81
N ARG A 902 44.52 -23.93 24.62
CA ARG A 902 43.15 -24.15 24.16
C ARG A 902 42.21 -23.60 25.23
N ALA A 903 41.03 -23.15 24.84
CA ALA A 903 39.98 -22.77 25.78
C ALA A 903 38.66 -23.42 25.39
N ASP A 904 37.94 -23.94 26.38
CA ASP A 904 36.57 -24.37 26.17
C ASP A 904 35.64 -23.16 26.32
N PHE A 905 34.79 -22.95 25.32
CA PHE A 905 33.70 -21.99 25.37
C PHE A 905 32.38 -22.76 25.39
N ASN A 906 31.53 -22.49 26.38
CA ASN A 906 30.26 -23.19 26.55
C ASN A 906 29.12 -22.17 26.55
N MET A 907 28.03 -22.52 25.86
CA MET A 907 26.77 -21.79 25.90
C MET A 907 25.72 -22.67 26.57
N TYR A 908 24.99 -22.10 27.52
CA TYR A 908 23.95 -22.77 28.27
C TYR A 908 22.60 -22.27 27.81
N MET A 909 21.85 -23.15 27.14
CA MET A 909 20.57 -22.82 26.52
C MET A 909 19.41 -23.43 27.30
N LYS A 910 18.29 -22.72 27.31
CA LYS A 910 16.99 -23.23 27.76
C LYS A 910 15.92 -22.79 26.77
N CYS A 911 14.93 -23.64 26.58
CA CYS A 911 13.76 -23.35 25.78
C CYS A 911 12.49 -23.41 26.64
N ARG A 912 11.47 -22.69 26.20
CA ARG A 912 10.14 -22.61 26.82
C ARG A 912 9.08 -22.84 25.74
N ASP A 913 8.09 -23.68 26.00
CA ASP A 913 6.93 -23.87 25.11
C ASP A 913 5.88 -22.76 25.26
N GLY A 914 4.84 -22.81 24.44
CA GLY A 914 3.70 -21.88 24.51
C GLY A 914 2.91 -21.99 25.82
N SER A 915 2.88 -23.16 26.46
CA SER A 915 2.22 -23.42 27.74
C SER A 915 2.98 -22.82 28.94
N GLY A 916 4.25 -22.43 28.74
CA GLY A 916 5.13 -21.86 29.75
C GLY A 916 6.03 -22.87 30.47
N ASN A 917 6.10 -24.14 30.03
CA ASN A 917 7.04 -25.09 30.62
C ASN A 917 8.47 -24.80 30.12
N VAL A 918 9.41 -24.69 31.05
CA VAL A 918 10.80 -24.32 30.79
C VAL A 918 11.73 -25.49 31.10
N ASN A 919 12.79 -25.67 30.31
CA ASN A 919 13.85 -26.61 30.67
C ASN A 919 14.51 -26.22 32.00
N GLU A 920 14.41 -27.07 33.03
CA GLU A 920 15.07 -26.82 34.31
C GLU A 920 16.61 -26.89 34.20
N ALA A 921 17.11 -27.87 33.46
CA ALA A 921 18.53 -28.11 33.24
C ALA A 921 19.03 -27.33 32.02
N ASP A 922 20.29 -26.88 32.08
CA ASP A 922 20.96 -26.23 30.96
C ASP A 922 21.23 -27.25 29.83
N TYR A 923 20.87 -26.90 28.60
CA TYR A 923 21.30 -27.58 27.39
C TYR A 923 22.62 -26.97 26.91
N ASN A 924 23.70 -27.73 26.97
CA ASN A 924 25.07 -27.23 26.87
C ASN A 924 25.64 -27.39 25.45
N ILE A 925 25.92 -26.27 24.78
CA ILE A 925 26.58 -26.25 23.47
C ILE A 925 28.06 -25.90 23.70
N GLN A 926 28.95 -26.80 23.29
CA GLN A 926 30.36 -26.74 23.64
C GLN A 926 31.25 -26.48 22.42
N PHE A 927 32.25 -25.64 22.59
CA PHE A 927 33.25 -25.31 21.59
C PHE A 927 34.64 -25.48 22.21
N CYS A 928 35.57 -26.10 21.48
CA CYS A 928 37.00 -25.98 21.81
C CYS A 928 37.61 -24.93 20.89
N ILE A 929 38.25 -23.93 21.47
CA ILE A 929 38.89 -22.84 20.75
C ILE A 929 40.41 -22.99 20.84
N SER A 930 41.10 -22.91 19.70
CA SER A 930 42.56 -22.88 19.61
C SER A 930 43.08 -21.48 19.26
N PRO A 931 44.34 -21.16 19.65
CA PRO A 931 45.04 -19.99 19.19
C PRO A 931 45.22 -20.05 17.69
N GLU A 932 45.35 -18.88 17.08
CA GLU A 932 46.07 -18.77 15.83
C GLU A 932 47.51 -19.24 16.10
N ASN A 933 47.91 -20.36 15.50
CA ASN A 933 49.31 -20.78 15.50
C ASN A 933 50.01 -20.00 14.39
N ASP A 934 50.31 -18.72 14.62
CA ASP A 934 50.88 -17.89 13.57
C ASP A 934 52.40 -18.14 13.41
N LEU A 935 52.68 -19.09 12.52
CA LEU A 935 54.01 -19.37 11.95
C LEU A 935 54.13 -18.77 10.55
N THR A 936 53.17 -17.93 10.16
CA THR A 936 53.07 -17.39 8.81
C THR A 936 53.42 -15.91 8.85
N PRO A 937 54.07 -15.36 7.81
CA PRO A 937 54.21 -13.92 7.70
C PRO A 937 52.84 -13.28 7.38
N PRO A 938 52.65 -11.98 7.66
CA PRO A 938 51.37 -11.31 7.45
C PRO A 938 50.87 -11.46 6.01
N ILE A 939 49.59 -11.74 5.85
CA ILE A 939 48.90 -11.82 4.56
C ILE A 939 48.33 -10.46 4.25
N LEU A 940 48.86 -9.83 3.19
CA LEU A 940 48.32 -8.60 2.63
C LEU A 940 47.14 -8.96 1.73
N SER A 941 45.99 -8.37 2.00
CA SER A 941 44.77 -8.62 1.26
C SER A 941 44.00 -7.33 1.00
N LYS A 942 43.01 -7.40 0.11
CA LYS A 942 42.07 -6.31 -0.15
C LYS A 942 42.75 -4.97 -0.48
N PHE A 943 43.76 -5.02 -1.34
CA PHE A 943 44.32 -3.80 -1.91
C PHE A 943 43.23 -2.97 -2.59
N ASN A 944 43.21 -1.69 -2.25
CA ASN A 944 42.31 -0.70 -2.77
C ASN A 944 43.11 0.56 -3.17
N PRO A 945 43.16 0.89 -4.48
CA PRO A 945 42.59 0.11 -5.59
C PRO A 945 43.24 -1.27 -5.74
N SER A 946 42.57 -2.21 -6.40
CA SER A 946 43.12 -3.57 -6.62
C SER A 946 44.23 -3.55 -7.67
N SER A 947 45.22 -4.43 -7.53
CA SER A 947 46.32 -4.57 -8.50
C SER A 947 45.91 -5.44 -9.70
N PRO A 948 46.24 -5.08 -10.96
CA PRO A 948 46.88 -3.84 -11.36
C PRO A 948 45.94 -2.64 -11.23
N ALA A 949 46.43 -1.56 -10.61
CA ALA A 949 45.69 -0.32 -10.43
C ALA A 949 45.96 0.65 -11.59
N TYR A 950 44.96 1.47 -11.90
CA TYR A 950 45.10 2.51 -12.93
C TYR A 950 45.16 3.90 -12.31
N ALA A 951 46.04 4.73 -12.87
CA ALA A 951 46.20 6.11 -12.47
C ALA A 951 45.75 7.07 -13.59
N ASN A 952 45.17 8.19 -13.17
CA ASN A 952 44.80 9.29 -14.05
C ASN A 952 45.99 9.71 -14.92
N ILE A 953 45.73 10.14 -16.16
CA ILE A 953 46.74 10.58 -17.13
C ILE A 953 47.72 11.64 -16.58
N ASN A 954 47.29 12.46 -15.61
CA ASN A 954 48.10 13.51 -14.99
C ASN A 954 48.57 13.19 -13.55
N ALA A 955 48.34 11.98 -13.06
CA ALA A 955 48.71 11.61 -11.69
C ALA A 955 50.23 11.46 -11.52
N THR A 956 50.75 12.08 -10.46
CA THR A 956 52.14 11.97 -9.99
C THR A 956 52.28 11.03 -8.80
N GLU A 957 51.18 10.72 -8.12
CA GLU A 957 51.10 9.83 -6.97
C GLU A 957 49.76 9.09 -6.96
N LYS A 958 49.69 7.94 -6.28
CA LYS A 958 48.46 7.18 -6.06
C LYS A 958 48.43 6.66 -4.63
N ASP A 959 47.36 6.98 -3.92
CA ASP A 959 47.12 6.43 -2.59
C ASP A 959 46.67 4.97 -2.69
N VAL A 960 47.26 4.13 -1.86
CA VAL A 960 46.99 2.70 -1.81
C VAL A 960 46.72 2.32 -0.36
N SER A 961 45.62 1.62 -0.16
CA SER A 961 45.26 1.02 1.12
C SER A 961 45.12 -0.48 0.97
N PHE A 962 45.43 -1.23 2.02
CA PHE A 962 45.23 -2.68 2.06
C PHE A 962 45.08 -3.10 3.52
N TYR A 963 44.79 -4.38 3.73
CA TYR A 963 44.64 -4.94 5.06
C TYR A 963 45.63 -6.07 5.30
N THR A 964 46.16 -6.13 6.51
CA THR A 964 46.88 -7.30 7.01
C THR A 964 45.94 -8.13 7.90
N ASN A 965 46.03 -9.45 7.80
CA ASN A 965 45.26 -10.37 8.64
C ASN A 965 45.68 -10.32 10.13
N GLU A 966 46.78 -9.63 10.45
CA GLU A 966 47.33 -9.47 11.80
C GLU A 966 48.09 -8.14 11.92
N PRO A 967 48.38 -7.65 13.15
CA PRO A 967 49.20 -6.46 13.33
C PRO A 967 50.61 -6.63 12.75
N ALA A 968 51.03 -5.70 11.89
CA ALA A 968 52.28 -5.78 11.16
C ALA A 968 52.89 -4.40 10.89
N GLU A 969 54.22 -4.38 10.74
CA GLU A 969 54.93 -3.27 10.11
C GLU A 969 55.15 -3.60 8.64
N CYS A 970 54.72 -2.73 7.74
CA CYS A 970 54.80 -2.94 6.31
C CYS A 970 55.71 -1.90 5.65
N ARG A 971 56.40 -2.34 4.59
CA ARG A 971 57.31 -1.53 3.77
C ARG A 971 57.12 -1.84 2.30
N TRP A 972 57.58 -0.94 1.45
CA TRP A 972 57.58 -1.14 0.00
C TRP A 972 58.85 -0.61 -0.66
N ASP A 973 59.15 -1.15 -1.84
CA ASP A 973 60.21 -0.65 -2.73
C ASP A 973 59.82 -0.88 -4.20
N SER A 974 60.45 -0.17 -5.13
CA SER A 974 60.23 -0.38 -6.57
C SER A 974 61.01 -1.58 -7.13
N SER A 975 61.85 -2.21 -6.29
CA SER A 975 62.55 -3.47 -6.59
C SER A 975 62.21 -4.55 -5.55
N ASP A 976 62.13 -5.82 -5.95
CA ASP A 976 61.88 -6.94 -5.02
C ASP A 976 63.14 -7.26 -4.19
N ILE A 977 63.28 -6.58 -3.05
CA ILE A 977 64.39 -6.72 -2.10
C ILE A 977 63.89 -7.24 -0.74
N SER A 978 64.80 -7.62 0.15
CA SER A 978 64.46 -8.05 1.52
C SER A 978 63.76 -6.96 2.31
N TYR A 979 62.87 -7.34 3.22
CA TYR A 979 62.15 -6.42 4.12
C TYR A 979 63.10 -5.44 4.86
N ASP A 980 64.24 -5.95 5.37
CA ASP A 980 65.25 -5.14 6.08
C ASP A 980 65.88 -4.02 5.22
N ASP A 981 65.97 -4.25 3.90
CA ASP A 981 66.59 -3.32 2.95
C ASP A 981 65.58 -2.33 2.34
N MET A 982 64.27 -2.56 2.52
CA MET A 982 63.22 -1.65 2.06
C MET A 982 63.23 -0.37 2.91
N ILE A 983 63.24 0.78 2.23
CA ILE A 983 63.36 2.10 2.87
C ILE A 983 62.03 2.85 3.01
N ASN A 984 61.00 2.49 2.24
CA ASN A 984 59.72 3.19 2.26
C ASN A 984 58.76 2.49 3.22
N GLU A 985 58.27 3.24 4.20
CA GLU A 985 57.36 2.73 5.24
C GLU A 985 55.89 2.87 4.82
N VAL A 986 55.06 1.94 5.29
CA VAL A 986 53.60 1.98 5.18
C VAL A 986 53.04 2.24 6.57
N ASN A 987 52.01 3.09 6.65
CA ASN A 987 51.36 3.41 7.91
C ASN A 987 50.24 2.40 8.19
N CYS A 988 50.50 1.49 9.13
CA CYS A 988 49.56 0.43 9.54
C CYS A 988 49.03 0.68 10.95
N ILE A 989 47.73 0.43 11.13
CA ILE A 989 47.09 0.42 12.45
C ILE A 989 47.46 -0.89 13.14
N ASN A 990 47.92 -0.84 14.40
CA ASN A 990 48.40 -2.04 15.12
C ASN A 990 47.71 -2.27 16.47
N GLY A 991 46.70 -1.46 16.82
CA GLY A 991 45.93 -1.65 18.05
C GLY A 991 45.07 -2.91 17.99
N ILE A 992 45.15 -3.77 19.00
CA ILE A 992 44.38 -5.03 19.08
C ILE A 992 42.86 -4.78 19.03
N ASN A 993 42.38 -3.65 19.54
CA ASN A 993 40.96 -3.26 19.51
C ASN A 993 40.57 -2.42 18.27
N GLU A 994 41.51 -2.22 17.35
CA GLU A 994 41.35 -1.37 16.16
C GLU A 994 41.27 -2.20 14.87
N GLY A 995 41.35 -3.53 14.98
CA GLY A 995 41.13 -4.46 13.88
C GLY A 995 39.68 -4.38 13.36
N THR A 996 39.54 -4.45 12.04
CA THR A 996 38.24 -4.49 11.36
C THR A 996 37.91 -5.91 10.91
N LEU A 997 36.71 -6.14 10.37
CA LEU A 997 36.34 -7.42 9.75
C LEU A 997 37.31 -7.87 8.64
N PHE A 998 38.04 -6.93 8.02
CA PHE A 998 39.00 -7.20 6.94
C PHE A 998 40.45 -7.27 7.43
N GLY A 999 40.70 -7.13 8.73
CA GLY A 999 42.03 -7.06 9.34
C GLY A 999 42.42 -5.63 9.75
N TRP A 1000 43.73 -5.40 9.86
CA TRP A 1000 44.32 -4.12 10.24
C TRP A 1000 44.63 -3.27 9.01
N ALA A 1001 44.10 -2.05 8.99
CA ALA A 1001 44.23 -1.18 7.82
C ALA A 1001 45.64 -0.59 7.72
N CYS A 1002 46.19 -0.64 6.51
CA CYS A 1002 47.46 -0.04 6.12
C CYS A 1002 47.24 0.96 4.98
N ASN A 1003 47.95 2.10 5.01
CA ASN A 1003 47.91 3.11 3.95
C ASN A 1003 49.31 3.63 3.59
N THR A 1004 49.49 3.93 2.30
CA THR A 1004 50.68 4.60 1.77
C THR A 1004 50.34 5.35 0.49
N SER A 1005 51.28 6.16 -0.01
CA SER A 1005 51.16 6.85 -1.30
C SER A 1005 52.36 6.50 -2.19
N LEU A 1006 52.08 5.99 -3.39
CA LEU A 1006 53.07 5.48 -4.33
C LEU A 1006 53.34 6.49 -5.44
N THR A 1007 54.61 6.73 -5.77
CA THR A 1007 55.03 7.81 -6.69
C THR A 1007 55.10 7.33 -8.14
N ILE A 1008 54.24 7.87 -9.01
CA ILE A 1008 54.14 7.41 -10.40
C ILE A 1008 55.17 8.12 -11.27
N THR A 1009 56.19 7.39 -11.71
CA THR A 1009 57.30 7.95 -12.49
C THR A 1009 57.30 7.53 -13.95
N GLU A 1010 56.82 6.32 -14.24
CA GLU A 1010 56.75 5.74 -15.59
C GLU A 1010 55.29 5.43 -15.98
N ASP A 1011 55.07 4.94 -17.20
CA ASP A 1011 53.73 4.54 -17.66
C ASP A 1011 53.29 3.20 -17.03
N GLU A 1012 54.24 2.33 -16.68
CA GLU A 1012 54.06 1.11 -15.90
C GLU A 1012 55.00 1.20 -14.68
N ASN A 1013 54.47 1.00 -13.47
CA ASN A 1013 55.25 1.12 -12.24
C ASN A 1013 54.98 -0.11 -11.36
N ASP A 1014 56.04 -0.82 -11.00
CA ASP A 1014 55.98 -1.99 -10.14
C ASP A 1014 56.42 -1.64 -8.73
N TYR A 1015 55.65 -2.08 -7.74
CA TYR A 1015 55.96 -1.94 -6.32
C TYR A 1015 55.88 -3.29 -5.63
N TYR A 1016 56.82 -3.55 -4.73
CA TYR A 1016 56.87 -4.79 -3.96
C TYR A 1016 56.63 -4.47 -2.50
N PHE A 1017 55.52 -4.98 -1.96
CA PHE A 1017 55.15 -4.82 -0.55
C PHE A 1017 55.59 -6.01 0.28
N ARG A 1018 56.17 -5.76 1.45
CA ARG A 1018 56.48 -6.78 2.46
C ARG A 1018 56.12 -6.28 3.83
N CYS A 1019 55.62 -7.17 4.66
CA CYS A 1019 55.27 -6.91 6.05
C CYS A 1019 56.01 -7.88 6.98
N GLU A 1020 56.22 -7.43 8.21
CA GLU A 1020 56.79 -8.21 9.30
C GLU A 1020 55.83 -8.13 10.50
N ASP A 1021 55.44 -9.31 11.00
CA ASP A 1021 54.47 -9.45 12.10
C ASP A 1021 54.97 -8.84 13.43
N LYS A 1022 54.12 -8.86 14.46
CA LYS A 1022 54.48 -8.60 15.87
C LYS A 1022 55.30 -7.31 16.06
N PRO A 1023 54.76 -6.13 15.70
CA PRO A 1023 55.48 -4.85 15.77
C PRO A 1023 55.91 -4.43 17.19
N TRP A 1024 55.42 -5.12 18.22
CA TRP A 1024 55.83 -4.91 19.61
C TRP A 1024 57.00 -5.82 20.06
N GLU A 1025 57.39 -6.82 19.26
CA GLU A 1025 58.49 -7.74 19.57
C GLU A 1025 59.76 -7.38 18.79
N SER A 1026 60.90 -7.83 19.32
CA SER A 1026 62.22 -7.58 18.72
C SER A 1026 62.97 -8.82 18.23
N GLU A 1027 62.49 -10.01 18.62
CA GLU A 1027 63.01 -11.32 18.20
C GLU A 1027 61.80 -12.21 17.83
N ASP A 1028 62.01 -13.26 17.02
CA ASP A 1028 60.97 -14.21 16.57
C ASP A 1028 59.80 -13.61 15.75
N ARG A 1029 60.12 -12.65 14.88
CA ARG A 1029 59.20 -12.07 13.89
C ARG A 1029 59.22 -12.83 12.55
N ASN A 1030 58.09 -12.90 11.89
CA ASN A 1030 57.91 -13.49 10.56
C ASN A 1030 57.75 -12.38 9.51
N ALA A 1031 58.78 -12.18 8.67
CA ALA A 1031 58.72 -11.27 7.53
C ALA A 1031 58.33 -12.00 6.23
N ASN A 1032 57.58 -11.34 5.36
CA ASN A 1032 57.30 -11.87 4.02
C ASN A 1032 58.61 -12.12 3.24
N GLN A 1033 58.85 -13.38 2.89
CA GLN A 1033 60.03 -13.79 2.11
C GLN A 1033 59.90 -13.46 0.62
N GLN A 1034 58.68 -13.31 0.12
CA GLN A 1034 58.35 -12.86 -1.23
C GLN A 1034 57.60 -11.54 -1.15
N GLY A 1035 57.96 -10.58 -2.00
CA GLY A 1035 57.22 -9.32 -2.12
C GLY A 1035 55.87 -9.54 -2.79
N THR A 1036 54.84 -8.88 -2.28
CA THR A 1036 53.56 -8.78 -2.99
C THR A 1036 53.70 -7.72 -4.07
N LEU A 1037 53.69 -8.15 -5.34
CA LEU A 1037 53.72 -7.23 -6.48
C LEU A 1037 52.41 -6.44 -6.54
N TYR A 1038 52.55 -5.13 -6.65
CA TYR A 1038 51.47 -4.18 -6.87
C TYR A 1038 51.82 -3.31 -8.06
N GLU A 1039 51.02 -3.39 -9.12
CA GLU A 1039 51.29 -2.74 -10.41
C GLU A 1039 50.41 -1.49 -10.53
N ILE A 1040 50.99 -0.38 -10.99
CA ILE A 1040 50.25 0.82 -11.39
C ILE A 1040 50.53 1.13 -12.85
N THR A 1041 49.47 1.15 -13.66
CA THR A 1041 49.53 1.58 -15.07
C THR A 1041 48.90 2.97 -15.23
N ARG A 1042 49.61 3.90 -15.87
CA ARG A 1042 49.10 5.22 -16.21
C ARG A 1042 48.14 5.13 -17.40
N THR A 1043 47.01 5.81 -17.31
CA THR A 1043 46.07 5.92 -18.43
C THR A 1043 46.67 6.75 -19.56
N LEU A 1044 46.66 6.25 -20.79
CA LEU A 1044 47.23 6.93 -21.96
C LEU A 1044 46.20 7.67 -22.82
N ASN A 1045 44.94 7.24 -22.79
CA ASN A 1045 43.85 7.84 -23.56
C ASN A 1045 42.86 8.54 -22.61
N PRO A 1046 42.48 9.81 -22.85
CA PRO A 1046 41.48 10.48 -22.04
C PRO A 1046 40.10 9.80 -22.19
N LEU A 1047 39.31 9.81 -21.12
CA LEU A 1047 37.90 9.39 -21.16
C LEU A 1047 37.07 10.44 -21.91
N VAL A 1048 36.18 10.01 -22.82
CA VAL A 1048 35.36 10.87 -23.68
C VAL A 1048 33.94 10.31 -23.75
N ILE A 1049 32.94 11.21 -23.70
CA ILE A 1049 31.55 10.88 -24.04
C ILE A 1049 31.37 11.10 -25.55
N ASP A 1050 31.15 10.03 -26.30
CA ASP A 1050 31.07 10.05 -27.77
C ASP A 1050 29.69 10.47 -28.27
N LYS A 1051 28.63 10.02 -27.58
CA LYS A 1051 27.25 10.25 -28.01
C LYS A 1051 26.28 10.23 -26.83
N ILE A 1052 25.27 11.10 -26.88
CA ILE A 1052 24.12 11.12 -25.98
C ILE A 1052 22.83 11.18 -26.80
N ARG A 1053 21.84 10.37 -26.44
CA ARG A 1053 20.53 10.35 -27.11
C ARG A 1053 19.41 9.91 -26.17
N THR A 1054 18.17 10.22 -26.51
CA THR A 1054 16.96 9.72 -25.84
C THR A 1054 16.31 8.59 -26.64
N ASP A 1055 15.52 7.76 -25.97
CA ASP A 1055 14.57 6.80 -26.56
C ASP A 1055 13.20 6.97 -25.88
N PRO A 1056 12.14 7.40 -26.58
CA PRO A 1056 12.12 7.76 -28.01
C PRO A 1056 13.03 8.95 -28.35
N GLU A 1057 13.55 8.96 -29.58
CA GLU A 1057 14.45 10.00 -30.07
C GLU A 1057 13.69 11.34 -30.21
N ALA A 1058 14.18 12.39 -29.54
CA ALA A 1058 13.55 13.70 -29.58
C ALA A 1058 13.59 14.29 -31.00
N VAL A 1059 12.42 14.53 -31.61
CA VAL A 1059 12.31 15.15 -32.94
C VAL A 1059 12.25 16.67 -32.74
N ASN A 1060 13.25 17.39 -33.23
CA ASN A 1060 13.43 18.84 -32.99
C ASN A 1060 13.49 19.21 -31.48
N GLY A 1061 14.00 18.31 -30.64
CA GLY A 1061 14.12 18.52 -29.19
C GLY A 1061 12.82 18.30 -28.41
N VAL A 1062 11.77 17.76 -29.04
CA VAL A 1062 10.50 17.44 -28.39
C VAL A 1062 10.24 15.94 -28.44
N ILE A 1063 9.84 15.40 -27.29
CA ILE A 1063 9.32 14.05 -27.10
C ILE A 1063 7.83 14.18 -26.79
N VAL A 1064 6.98 13.55 -27.59
CA VAL A 1064 5.52 13.62 -27.42
C VAL A 1064 5.02 12.26 -26.93
N SER A 1065 4.17 12.26 -25.90
CA SER A 1065 3.60 11.04 -25.33
C SER A 1065 2.08 11.13 -25.20
N GLY A 1066 1.38 10.05 -25.58
CA GLY A 1066 -0.08 9.91 -25.49
C GLY A 1066 -0.59 9.51 -24.08
N THR A 1067 0.22 9.73 -23.05
CA THR A 1067 0.03 9.21 -21.69
C THR A 1067 0.27 10.33 -20.69
N ILE A 1068 -0.26 10.21 -19.47
CA ILE A 1068 -0.11 11.24 -18.41
C ILE A 1068 1.35 11.47 -17.95
N THR A 1069 2.26 10.58 -18.34
CA THR A 1069 3.71 10.74 -18.17
C THR A 1069 4.42 10.11 -19.37
N ALA A 1070 5.58 10.65 -19.74
CA ALA A 1070 6.44 10.08 -20.77
C ALA A 1070 7.53 9.20 -20.12
N GLU A 1071 7.67 7.98 -20.65
CA GLU A 1071 8.83 7.14 -20.37
C GLU A 1071 9.95 7.52 -21.36
N VAL A 1072 11.10 7.93 -20.85
CA VAL A 1072 12.26 8.34 -21.67
C VAL A 1072 13.51 7.66 -21.17
N GLU A 1073 14.18 6.89 -22.02
CA GLU A 1073 15.50 6.33 -21.72
C GLU A 1073 16.61 7.25 -22.25
N LEU A 1074 17.52 7.66 -21.38
CA LEU A 1074 18.73 8.38 -21.74
C LEU A 1074 19.87 7.40 -21.96
N ILE A 1075 20.54 7.50 -23.10
CA ILE A 1075 21.59 6.57 -23.53
C ILE A 1075 22.87 7.35 -23.80
N VAL A 1076 23.96 6.95 -23.12
CA VAL A 1076 25.29 7.57 -23.20
C VAL A 1076 26.29 6.52 -23.68
N GLU A 1077 27.04 6.85 -24.72
CA GLU A 1077 28.12 6.04 -25.27
C GLU A 1077 29.47 6.73 -25.00
N ILE A 1078 30.44 5.98 -24.47
CA ILE A 1078 31.76 6.49 -24.06
C ILE A 1078 32.93 5.76 -24.74
N SER A 1079 34.08 6.42 -24.84
CA SER A 1079 35.34 5.79 -25.24
C SER A 1079 36.56 6.38 -24.53
N GLY A 1080 37.70 5.67 -24.62
CA GLY A 1080 38.94 6.05 -23.94
C GLY A 1080 38.89 5.76 -22.43
N GLY A 1081 39.79 6.36 -21.65
CA GLY A 1081 39.91 6.09 -20.23
C GLY A 1081 40.70 4.81 -19.90
N ALA A 1082 40.75 4.48 -18.61
CA ALA A 1082 41.36 3.28 -18.08
C ALA A 1082 40.50 2.04 -18.37
N PRO A 1083 41.10 0.88 -18.64
CA PRO A 1083 40.35 -0.36 -18.87
C PRO A 1083 39.61 -0.81 -17.61
N GLY A 1084 38.28 -0.83 -17.66
CA GLY A 1084 37.42 -1.32 -16.57
C GLY A 1084 36.10 -0.54 -16.50
N ALA A 1085 35.31 -0.83 -15.46
CA ALA A 1085 33.98 -0.26 -15.30
C ALA A 1085 34.02 1.27 -15.22
N VAL A 1086 33.25 1.93 -16.08
CA VAL A 1086 33.04 3.38 -16.03
C VAL A 1086 31.72 3.66 -15.32
N GLU A 1087 31.72 4.66 -14.45
CA GLU A 1087 30.51 5.11 -13.78
C GLU A 1087 30.06 6.43 -14.38
N CYS A 1088 28.88 6.42 -14.99
CA CYS A 1088 28.21 7.63 -15.45
C CYS A 1088 27.05 7.99 -14.52
N TRP A 1089 26.91 9.28 -14.28
CA TRP A 1089 25.86 9.88 -13.46
C TRP A 1089 25.24 11.03 -14.23
N TRP A 1090 23.95 11.25 -13.99
CA TRP A 1090 23.31 12.47 -14.44
C TRP A 1090 23.02 13.38 -13.24
N GLY A 1091 22.92 14.67 -13.51
CA GLY A 1091 22.71 15.70 -12.52
C GLY A 1091 21.89 16.86 -13.05
N ASP A 1092 21.58 17.77 -12.13
CA ASP A 1092 20.92 19.04 -12.39
C ASP A 1092 21.55 20.12 -11.50
N GLU A 1093 21.71 21.32 -12.03
CA GLU A 1093 22.34 22.48 -11.38
C GLU A 1093 23.69 22.16 -10.68
N GLY A 1094 24.56 21.36 -11.32
CA GLY A 1094 25.87 20.98 -10.76
C GLY A 1094 25.81 19.95 -9.61
N LYS A 1095 24.65 19.31 -9.37
CA LYS A 1095 24.50 18.23 -8.39
C LYS A 1095 24.25 16.91 -9.10
N LEU A 1096 25.05 15.89 -8.76
CA LEU A 1096 24.81 14.52 -9.22
C LEU A 1096 23.58 13.96 -8.51
N ILE A 1097 22.61 13.46 -9.29
CA ILE A 1097 21.32 12.97 -8.79
C ILE A 1097 21.32 11.45 -8.75
N ASP A 1098 21.55 10.78 -9.88
CA ASP A 1098 21.49 9.32 -9.94
C ASP A 1098 22.46 8.72 -10.98
N LYS A 1099 22.75 7.44 -10.80
CA LYS A 1099 23.70 6.66 -11.58
C LYS A 1099 23.01 5.96 -12.76
N PHE A 1100 23.66 5.97 -13.92
CA PHE A 1100 23.20 5.18 -15.07
C PHE A 1100 23.35 3.68 -14.80
N ARG A 1101 22.40 2.88 -15.32
CA ARG A 1101 22.52 1.43 -15.41
C ARG A 1101 23.56 1.11 -16.49
N THR A 1102 24.44 0.17 -16.18
CA THR A 1102 25.57 -0.18 -17.04
C THR A 1102 25.30 -1.53 -17.66
N ASN A 1103 25.15 -1.57 -18.99
CA ASN A 1103 24.96 -2.81 -19.73
C ASN A 1103 26.30 -3.41 -20.20
N ASP A 1104 27.29 -2.55 -20.47
CA ASP A 1104 28.70 -2.86 -20.73
C ASP A 1104 29.61 -1.65 -20.39
N ASP A 1105 30.93 -1.76 -20.56
CA ASP A 1105 31.90 -0.68 -20.26
C ASP A 1105 31.83 0.54 -21.22
N ILE A 1106 30.90 0.55 -22.17
CA ILE A 1106 30.82 1.52 -23.28
C ILE A 1106 29.47 2.25 -23.30
N THR A 1107 28.38 1.56 -22.95
CA THR A 1107 27.01 2.03 -23.10
C THR A 1107 26.30 2.03 -21.75
N HIS A 1108 25.87 3.22 -21.35
CA HIS A 1108 25.18 3.46 -20.09
C HIS A 1108 23.77 3.99 -20.36
N THR A 1109 22.76 3.40 -19.72
CA THR A 1109 21.36 3.80 -19.90
C THR A 1109 20.69 4.18 -18.59
N TYR A 1110 19.78 5.15 -18.64
CA TYR A 1110 19.00 5.57 -17.49
C TYR A 1110 17.56 5.83 -17.92
N ASN A 1111 16.61 5.16 -17.29
CA ASN A 1111 15.20 5.24 -17.65
C ASN A 1111 14.47 6.20 -16.70
N PHE A 1112 13.87 7.24 -17.27
CA PHE A 1112 12.91 8.09 -16.60
C PHE A 1112 11.50 7.56 -16.84
N ALA A 1113 10.95 6.83 -15.86
CA ALA A 1113 9.65 6.19 -16.00
C ALA A 1113 8.46 7.16 -15.97
N TYR A 1114 8.64 8.38 -15.42
CA TYR A 1114 7.55 9.31 -15.13
C TYR A 1114 7.93 10.77 -15.40
N LEU A 1115 8.28 11.13 -16.65
CA LEU A 1115 8.48 12.53 -17.00
C LEU A 1115 7.14 13.22 -17.25
N THR A 1116 6.88 14.31 -16.55
CA THR A 1116 5.73 15.18 -16.80
C THR A 1116 5.99 16.12 -17.97
N GLU A 1117 4.97 16.84 -18.45
CA GLU A 1117 5.16 17.91 -19.43
C GLU A 1117 6.15 18.96 -18.91
N GLY A 1118 7.14 19.35 -19.73
CA GLY A 1118 8.14 20.34 -19.34
C GLY A 1118 9.45 20.28 -20.12
N ASP A 1119 10.29 21.29 -19.92
CA ASP A 1119 11.65 21.36 -20.44
C ASP A 1119 12.63 20.71 -19.44
N TYR A 1120 13.51 19.85 -19.95
CA TYR A 1120 14.49 19.12 -19.16
C TYR A 1120 15.91 19.41 -19.65
N HIS A 1121 16.73 19.92 -18.74
CA HIS A 1121 18.17 20.04 -18.87
C HIS A 1121 18.83 18.95 -18.03
N ARG A 1122 19.81 18.23 -18.57
CA ARG A 1122 20.50 17.14 -17.87
C ARG A 1122 22.00 17.25 -18.08
N GLU A 1123 22.73 17.36 -16.99
CA GLU A 1123 24.20 17.29 -16.98
C GLU A 1123 24.62 15.81 -16.83
N ILE A 1124 25.56 15.34 -17.63
CA ILE A 1124 26.13 13.99 -17.54
C ILE A 1124 27.60 14.10 -17.12
N SER A 1125 27.98 13.34 -16.10
CA SER A 1125 29.37 13.21 -15.64
C SER A 1125 29.74 11.74 -15.55
N CYS A 1126 30.82 11.35 -16.24
CA CYS A 1126 31.34 10.00 -16.24
C CYS A 1126 32.77 9.98 -15.69
N TRP A 1127 33.09 8.97 -14.89
CA TRP A 1127 34.46 8.71 -14.44
C TRP A 1127 34.81 7.23 -14.52
N ASP A 1128 36.05 6.95 -14.90
CA ASP A 1128 36.58 5.58 -14.92
C ASP A 1128 37.25 5.20 -13.59
N ILE A 1129 37.72 3.96 -13.50
CA ILE A 1129 38.43 3.41 -12.33
C ILE A 1129 39.75 4.14 -11.98
N ALA A 1130 40.25 4.98 -12.88
CA ALA A 1130 41.46 5.78 -12.69
C ALA A 1130 41.16 7.24 -12.34
N ASP A 1131 39.89 7.58 -12.13
CA ASP A 1131 39.38 8.95 -11.91
C ASP A 1131 39.63 9.88 -13.10
N ASN A 1132 39.71 9.38 -14.34
CA ASN A 1132 39.60 10.25 -15.52
C ASN A 1132 38.14 10.65 -15.68
N ARG A 1133 37.87 11.93 -15.99
CA ARG A 1133 36.51 12.49 -16.03
C ARG A 1133 36.13 12.98 -17.42
N ALA A 1134 34.87 12.75 -17.80
CA ALA A 1134 34.23 13.31 -18.97
C ALA A 1134 32.88 13.91 -18.57
N GLU A 1135 32.56 15.11 -19.06
CA GLU A 1135 31.33 15.84 -18.74
C GLU A 1135 30.64 16.29 -20.03
N SER A 1136 29.31 16.29 -20.04
CA SER A 1136 28.48 16.71 -21.17
C SER A 1136 27.06 17.05 -20.70
N GLU A 1137 26.17 17.48 -21.61
CA GLU A 1137 24.80 17.90 -21.29
C GLU A 1137 23.82 17.56 -22.42
N ILE A 1138 22.53 17.40 -22.10
CA ILE A 1138 21.44 17.25 -23.08
C ILE A 1138 20.19 18.02 -22.63
N ASP A 1139 19.51 18.61 -23.62
CA ASP A 1139 18.23 19.30 -23.46
C ASP A 1139 17.13 18.61 -24.28
N PHE A 1140 15.96 18.39 -23.68
CA PHE A 1140 14.77 17.93 -24.38
C PHE A 1140 13.49 18.40 -23.68
N ARG A 1141 12.39 18.52 -24.44
CA ARG A 1141 11.07 18.88 -23.92
C ARG A 1141 10.12 17.71 -24.03
N VAL A 1142 9.31 17.47 -23.01
CA VAL A 1142 8.20 16.52 -23.04
C VAL A 1142 6.88 17.27 -23.21
N GLU A 1143 6.07 16.84 -24.17
CA GLU A 1143 4.68 17.29 -24.37
C GLU A 1143 3.75 16.08 -24.20
N LEU A 1144 2.65 16.24 -23.44
CA LEU A 1144 1.71 15.17 -23.12
C LEU A 1144 0.32 15.48 -23.69
N ASP A 1145 -0.27 14.52 -24.38
CA ASP A 1145 -1.65 14.60 -24.87
C ASP A 1145 -2.46 13.38 -24.40
N THR A 1146 -3.46 13.60 -23.55
CA THR A 1146 -4.20 12.53 -22.85
C THR A 1146 -5.70 12.58 -23.12
N GLN A 1147 -6.17 13.51 -23.94
CA GLN A 1147 -7.58 13.66 -24.24
C GLN A 1147 -7.88 13.11 -25.63
N GLY A 1148 -8.86 12.20 -25.71
CA GLY A 1148 -9.35 11.74 -27.01
C GLY A 1148 -10.25 12.79 -27.68
N PRO A 1149 -10.37 12.77 -29.03
CA PRO A 1149 -11.16 13.73 -29.79
C PRO A 1149 -12.63 13.78 -29.37
N ALA A 1150 -13.11 14.97 -29.02
CA ALA A 1150 -14.52 15.21 -28.73
C ALA A 1150 -15.31 15.46 -30.02
N ILE A 1151 -16.39 14.69 -30.21
CA ILE A 1151 -17.35 14.94 -31.29
C ILE A 1151 -18.16 16.19 -30.95
N THR A 1152 -17.87 17.28 -31.65
CA THR A 1152 -18.52 18.59 -31.44
C THR A 1152 -19.81 18.76 -32.22
N ARG A 1153 -20.00 17.99 -33.30
CA ARG A 1153 -21.18 18.12 -34.16
C ARG A 1153 -21.49 16.85 -34.93
N VAL A 1154 -22.77 16.50 -34.99
CA VAL A 1154 -23.31 15.42 -35.81
C VAL A 1154 -24.51 15.93 -36.60
N TYR A 1155 -24.58 15.62 -37.89
CA TYR A 1155 -25.74 15.93 -38.73
C TYR A 1155 -25.82 15.03 -39.97
N ASP A 1156 -27.04 14.75 -40.42
CA ASP A 1156 -27.27 14.15 -41.74
C ASP A 1156 -27.26 15.24 -42.83
N ARG A 1157 -26.64 14.91 -43.97
CA ARG A 1157 -26.74 15.70 -45.20
C ARG A 1157 -26.64 14.81 -46.43
N ASN A 1158 -27.76 14.63 -47.13
CA ASN A 1158 -27.90 13.79 -48.33
C ASN A 1158 -27.65 12.29 -48.05
N ASN A 1159 -28.26 11.74 -47.00
CA ASN A 1159 -28.10 10.34 -46.56
C ASN A 1159 -26.64 10.00 -46.24
N LYS A 1160 -25.93 10.96 -45.65
CA LYS A 1160 -24.55 10.78 -45.20
C LYS A 1160 -24.41 11.37 -43.81
N LEU A 1161 -23.87 10.56 -42.91
CA LEU A 1161 -23.63 10.90 -41.54
C LEU A 1161 -22.36 11.74 -41.50
N ASN A 1162 -22.47 13.00 -41.09
CA ASN A 1162 -21.33 13.91 -40.94
C ASN A 1162 -21.03 14.11 -39.46
N VAL A 1163 -19.79 13.84 -39.06
CA VAL A 1163 -19.25 13.97 -37.70
C VAL A 1163 -18.10 14.97 -37.74
N ILE A 1164 -18.05 15.91 -36.79
CA ILE A 1164 -16.97 16.91 -36.67
C ILE A 1164 -16.36 16.80 -35.28
N THR A 1165 -15.02 16.74 -35.22
CA THR A 1165 -14.25 16.72 -33.97
C THR A 1165 -13.63 18.09 -33.67
N ASN A 1166 -13.30 18.33 -32.41
CA ASN A 1166 -12.57 19.52 -31.95
C ASN A 1166 -11.10 19.54 -32.42
N GLU A 1167 -10.54 18.38 -32.73
CA GLU A 1167 -9.16 18.19 -33.21
C GLU A 1167 -9.04 17.09 -34.27
N ASN A 1168 -7.87 17.00 -34.91
CA ASN A 1168 -7.63 16.01 -35.94
C ASN A 1168 -7.75 14.59 -35.36
N SER A 1169 -8.51 13.74 -36.06
CA SER A 1169 -8.83 12.40 -35.58
C SER A 1169 -9.14 11.46 -36.73
N GLU A 1170 -9.21 10.17 -36.41
CA GLU A 1170 -9.78 9.10 -37.23
C GLU A 1170 -11.04 8.58 -36.52
N CYS A 1171 -12.20 8.69 -37.18
CA CYS A 1171 -13.46 8.18 -36.63
C CYS A 1171 -13.87 6.88 -37.29
N SER A 1172 -14.43 5.97 -36.50
CA SER A 1172 -15.02 4.71 -36.95
C SER A 1172 -16.37 4.50 -36.28
N TYR A 1173 -17.21 3.66 -36.86
CA TYR A 1173 -18.52 3.35 -36.30
C TYR A 1173 -18.86 1.86 -36.38
N SER A 1174 -19.71 1.41 -35.46
CA SER A 1174 -20.31 0.08 -35.47
C SER A 1174 -21.84 0.20 -35.38
N HIS A 1175 -22.55 -0.84 -35.83
CA HIS A 1175 -24.00 -0.93 -35.70
C HIS A 1175 -24.47 -1.70 -34.47
N ASN A 1176 -23.55 -2.33 -33.74
CA ASN A 1176 -23.88 -3.28 -32.68
C ASN A 1176 -23.81 -2.64 -31.28
N SER A 1177 -22.68 -2.03 -30.91
CA SER A 1177 -22.47 -1.49 -29.57
C SER A 1177 -21.36 -0.45 -29.53
N CYS A 1178 -21.24 0.27 -28.41
CA CYS A 1178 -20.09 1.12 -28.11
C CYS A 1178 -18.83 0.34 -27.65
N SER A 1179 -18.85 -0.98 -27.57
CA SER A 1179 -17.68 -1.78 -27.13
C SER A 1179 -16.74 -2.16 -28.27
N PHE A 1180 -16.98 -1.71 -29.49
CA PHE A 1180 -16.14 -2.03 -30.64
C PHE A 1180 -14.72 -1.45 -30.52
N ILE A 1181 -13.77 -2.14 -31.16
CA ILE A 1181 -12.35 -1.81 -31.25
C ILE A 1181 -12.07 -1.34 -32.69
N PHE A 1182 -11.27 -0.28 -32.86
CA PHE A 1182 -10.88 0.21 -34.19
C PHE A 1182 -10.22 -0.89 -35.02
N GLY A 1183 -10.65 -1.03 -36.28
CA GLY A 1183 -10.17 -2.09 -37.18
C GLY A 1183 -10.67 -3.50 -36.86
N GLY A 1184 -11.60 -3.67 -35.90
CA GLY A 1184 -12.25 -4.94 -35.58
C GLY A 1184 -13.35 -5.34 -36.56
N GLU A 1185 -13.87 -6.55 -36.42
CA GLU A 1185 -14.94 -7.06 -37.27
C GLU A 1185 -16.25 -6.28 -37.08
N ASN A 1186 -16.98 -5.98 -38.18
CA ASN A 1186 -18.19 -5.15 -38.17
C ASN A 1186 -17.99 -3.71 -37.65
N VAL A 1187 -16.80 -3.16 -37.90
CA VAL A 1187 -16.44 -1.76 -37.64
C VAL A 1187 -16.08 -1.10 -38.97
N PHE A 1188 -16.68 0.06 -39.22
CA PHE A 1188 -16.54 0.79 -40.47
C PHE A 1188 -15.84 2.12 -40.24
N GLU A 1189 -14.76 2.37 -40.99
CA GLU A 1189 -14.05 3.64 -40.94
C GLU A 1189 -14.86 4.76 -41.61
N MET A 1190 -14.85 5.94 -41.00
CA MET A 1190 -15.42 7.14 -41.59
C MET A 1190 -14.37 7.85 -42.44
N ILE A 1191 -14.77 8.41 -43.58
CA ILE A 1191 -13.85 9.08 -44.50
C ILE A 1191 -13.81 10.58 -44.16
N GLY A 1192 -12.60 11.15 -44.02
CA GLY A 1192 -12.46 12.52 -43.54
C GLY A 1192 -11.17 13.25 -43.89
N ASP A 1193 -11.08 14.50 -43.45
CA ASP A 1193 -9.90 15.37 -43.56
C ASP A 1193 -9.20 15.63 -42.20
N GLY A 1194 -9.47 14.75 -41.22
CA GLY A 1194 -8.98 14.85 -39.84
C GLY A 1194 -9.99 15.50 -38.90
N LEU A 1195 -10.56 16.67 -39.27
CA LEU A 1195 -11.57 17.35 -38.46
C LEU A 1195 -12.99 16.95 -38.80
N ARG A 1196 -13.23 16.50 -40.04
CA ARG A 1196 -14.57 16.16 -40.54
C ARG A 1196 -14.59 14.76 -41.09
N HIS A 1197 -15.59 13.99 -40.68
CA HIS A 1197 -15.72 12.57 -40.93
C HIS A 1197 -17.10 12.28 -41.53
N THR A 1198 -17.15 11.45 -42.56
CA THR A 1198 -18.39 11.14 -43.29
C THR A 1198 -18.55 9.65 -43.51
N ALA A 1199 -19.76 9.13 -43.29
CA ALA A 1199 -20.17 7.76 -43.62
C ALA A 1199 -21.55 7.73 -44.32
N ASP A 1200 -21.90 6.62 -44.94
CA ASP A 1200 -23.26 6.43 -45.47
C ASP A 1200 -24.26 6.25 -44.31
N PHE A 1201 -25.40 6.95 -44.40
CA PHE A 1201 -26.39 7.00 -43.32
C PHE A 1201 -27.71 6.36 -43.73
N ASP A 1202 -28.08 5.31 -43.01
CA ASP A 1202 -29.35 4.60 -43.09
C ASP A 1202 -30.17 4.88 -41.83
N GLU A 1203 -31.33 5.51 -42.00
CA GLU A 1203 -32.24 5.90 -40.92
C GLU A 1203 -32.92 4.71 -40.21
N THR A 1204 -32.59 3.46 -40.58
CA THR A 1204 -33.12 2.26 -39.90
C THR A 1204 -32.11 1.58 -38.99
N LEU A 1205 -30.87 2.06 -38.95
CA LEU A 1205 -29.77 1.46 -38.20
C LEU A 1205 -29.26 2.40 -37.08
N ASN A 1206 -28.74 1.80 -36.00
CA ASN A 1206 -28.04 2.54 -34.96
C ASN A 1206 -26.56 2.70 -35.35
N TYR A 1207 -25.97 3.86 -35.08
CA TYR A 1207 -24.55 4.13 -35.33
C TYR A 1207 -23.87 4.46 -34.00
N TYR A 1208 -22.95 3.61 -33.57
CA TYR A 1208 -22.08 3.85 -32.41
C TYR A 1208 -20.75 4.35 -32.95
N VAL A 1209 -20.43 5.63 -32.76
CA VAL A 1209 -19.26 6.30 -33.35
C VAL A 1209 -18.21 6.57 -32.28
N LYS A 1210 -16.94 6.24 -32.56
CA LYS A 1210 -15.77 6.63 -31.78
C LYS A 1210 -14.75 7.31 -32.67
N CYS A 1211 -13.99 8.24 -32.10
CA CYS A 1211 -12.89 8.90 -32.78
C CYS A 1211 -11.63 8.75 -31.95
N LYS A 1212 -10.48 8.55 -32.60
CA LYS A 1212 -9.18 8.55 -31.95
C LYS A 1212 -8.27 9.58 -32.61
N ASP A 1213 -7.41 10.23 -31.83
CA ASP A 1213 -6.44 11.19 -32.37
C ASP A 1213 -5.23 10.46 -32.99
N ASP A 1214 -4.26 11.24 -33.46
CA ASP A 1214 -2.99 10.75 -34.00
C ASP A 1214 -2.12 10.05 -32.91
N PHE A 1215 -2.48 10.18 -31.62
CA PHE A 1215 -1.81 9.57 -30.46
C PHE A 1215 -2.53 8.32 -29.93
N ASN A 1216 -3.61 7.88 -30.60
CA ASN A 1216 -4.52 6.80 -30.22
C ASN A 1216 -5.35 7.03 -28.95
N ASN A 1217 -5.46 8.26 -28.44
CA ASN A 1217 -6.43 8.57 -27.41
C ASN A 1217 -7.85 8.50 -28.00
N VAL A 1218 -8.72 7.71 -27.38
CA VAL A 1218 -10.07 7.46 -27.90
C VAL A 1218 -11.07 8.38 -27.19
N GLY A 1219 -11.75 9.21 -27.97
CA GLY A 1219 -12.85 10.05 -27.50
C GLY A 1219 -14.08 9.24 -27.10
N GLN A 1220 -15.00 9.88 -26.37
CA GLN A 1220 -16.24 9.23 -25.92
C GLN A 1220 -17.07 8.68 -27.08
N CYS A 1221 -17.67 7.50 -26.89
CA CYS A 1221 -18.54 6.89 -27.88
C CYS A 1221 -19.89 7.60 -27.94
N LEU A 1222 -20.31 8.00 -29.14
CA LEU A 1222 -21.58 8.64 -29.38
C LEU A 1222 -22.54 7.70 -30.11
N THR A 1223 -23.71 7.46 -29.53
CA THR A 1223 -24.78 6.68 -30.18
C THR A 1223 -25.69 7.61 -30.96
N ILE A 1224 -25.91 7.30 -32.24
CA ILE A 1224 -26.76 8.05 -33.16
C ILE A 1224 -27.85 7.10 -33.63
N ARG A 1225 -29.10 7.43 -33.31
CA ARG A 1225 -30.29 6.66 -33.72
C ARG A 1225 -31.17 7.55 -34.58
N ALA A 1226 -31.77 7.00 -35.62
CA ALA A 1226 -32.75 7.74 -36.41
C ALA A 1226 -34.13 7.70 -35.74
N GLY A 1227 -34.69 8.89 -35.50
CA GLY A 1227 -35.97 9.08 -34.81
C GLY A 1227 -35.98 10.13 -33.68
N TYR A 1228 -34.82 10.72 -33.34
CA TYR A 1228 -34.71 11.86 -32.41
C TYR A 1228 -33.75 12.93 -32.91
#